data_AF-A0A969XZ13-F1
#
_entry.id   AF-A0A969XZ13-F1
#
_cell.length_a   1.000
_cell.length_b   1.000
_cell.length_c   1.000
_cell.angle_alpha   90.00
_cell.angle_beta   90.00
_cell.angle_gamma   90.00
#
_symmetry.space_group_name_H-M   'P 1'
#
loop_
_entity.id
_entity.type
_entity.pdbx_description
1 polymer ?
#
loop_
_entity_poly.entity_id
_entity_poly.type
_entity_poly.pdbx_seq_one_letter_code
_entity_poly.pdbx_strand_id
1 'polypeptide(L)'
;MTRPDTHNPNRSVPQTIALAGGVLALTAVVMVVFLSVGWPARKRPALDVFEAYDHQTMRRAMSPQAVGARQQAILACGSRYIGQEGFGDVQAMIRRAYHDAGLEVYEQQVDTVAPRTLRREILGADGRPLDGVEIYPFMPNHFQPTTTADEGVAGTLVRVTDEVLRTRTTFDDCIAVIDAAEMPEGLGVDWRPYARLGFRAVILSHREGLDRIGWTRASVEWMVSNVPVNYPRLAATKEIFDHLGRTVRLHVRSRYVNAPNINFIGILRAGAAGEGGAEEALVLSARYDAASWLPDRAPGTIPAVNLAAHLSMLDALAAARDDLRRDVVFVATGAGSVGHAGAARLLSVLGGAMQPGEALKHQRGLLRENREHLAMVEQVLACFSDESFVVDAAATGAALSGLDRATRTFLDEQFRYILNTLLLSRKEPLLAERLAFLRGGADTAGEAFRRFLDAQKAYEDVLVIGGYPVEKVLAEYGDLARRVELRRLCRERLEFLAAYHREHVERGDMAVELNRRFQRYRRVVVCTPLLVPELSRAGGADVEEVSFFMGDRKNHQITGPAVNDLLAFIAEQADPSDGLRYLSQAPRHEAVMPTKLGGATSDLTYWSFAGYPAFQLMHTNRVESYQQWASPIDLERARDLTSMRASLAMLGEAVLSIAYGNGRFEGVEVFAPRTYAGRVLVGGLGRSIVPNYPLADALVATKANHDINTNGRVRQVFFWTDPYGRYDFPSICGREEIFPASQESALGYCPVAVGYDEQGRIRFIRDEGPTGQKAYRSMGLHWLKDIGTANVVVFRASPVTILDRVNPQTFQDYDAVVLMNRDRLTPVEKFAFFKGDAFCRFIEPDLFFYVDFKAGTPENPLVHQTRAFMLGEQPAPAAVDTGDIAGEGYLAADTEFLLDIPLHVAESMAAVNGRRLAVQNDHQMADERTRDFHQKGLMLQERAREASRSKFDRILDAREAVTYHALNHPVLRDTITEAVISILWYLCLLVPFTFFFEKLLFAFPDVRKQIAAHAVIFVLSFALLKLLHPA
;
A
#
# COMPACT_ATOMS: atom_id res chain seq x y z
N MET A 1 -29.59 -62.11 15.24
CA MET A 1 -31.05 -62.07 15.46
C MET A 1 -31.51 -60.71 14.93
N THR A 2 -32.18 -60.54 13.80
CA THR A 2 -33.27 -61.27 13.13
C THR A 2 -33.13 -61.18 11.59
N ARG A 3 -33.44 -62.28 10.87
CA ARG A 3 -33.78 -62.33 9.43
C ARG A 3 -35.32 -62.37 9.32
N PRO A 4 -35.97 -61.96 8.20
CA PRO A 4 -36.05 -62.77 6.96
C PRO A 4 -35.90 -61.95 5.65
N ASP A 5 -35.24 -62.45 4.61
CA ASP A 5 -35.79 -63.18 3.42
C ASP A 5 -36.85 -62.35 2.65
N THR A 6 -36.69 -62.04 1.36
CA THR A 6 -36.76 -63.02 0.27
C THR A 6 -36.20 -62.47 -1.06
N HIS A 7 -35.48 -63.34 -1.76
CA HIS A 7 -35.12 -63.24 -3.16
C HIS A 7 -36.37 -63.13 -4.06
N ASN A 8 -36.38 -62.21 -5.01
CA ASN A 8 -37.32 -62.25 -6.15
C ASN A 8 -36.52 -62.34 -7.47
N PRO A 9 -36.48 -63.52 -8.12
CA PRO A 9 -35.81 -63.73 -9.39
C PRO A 9 -36.80 -63.43 -10.52
N ASN A 10 -37.02 -62.16 -10.83
CA ASN A 10 -37.66 -61.72 -12.08
C ASN A 10 -37.49 -60.21 -12.27
N ARG A 11 -36.25 -59.76 -12.53
CA ARG A 11 -36.07 -58.51 -13.28
C ARG A 11 -36.42 -58.83 -14.73
N SER A 12 -37.60 -58.36 -15.15
CA SER A 12 -38.11 -58.52 -16.49
C SER A 12 -37.06 -57.99 -17.49
N VAL A 13 -36.70 -58.84 -18.46
CA VAL A 13 -35.87 -58.53 -19.63
C VAL A 13 -36.06 -57.09 -20.18
N PRO A 14 -37.29 -56.51 -20.25
CA PRO A 14 -37.48 -55.12 -20.66
C PRO A 14 -36.80 -54.05 -19.78
N GLN A 15 -36.65 -54.25 -18.47
CA GLN A 15 -35.95 -53.28 -17.59
C GLN A 15 -34.43 -53.27 -17.84
N THR A 16 -33.85 -54.44 -18.12
CA THR A 16 -32.43 -54.57 -18.47
C THR A 16 -32.15 -53.98 -19.86
N ILE A 17 -33.08 -54.13 -20.82
CA ILE A 17 -32.99 -53.49 -22.15
C ILE A 17 -33.14 -51.97 -22.06
N ALA A 18 -34.05 -51.45 -21.22
CA ALA A 18 -34.20 -50.02 -21.00
C ALA A 18 -32.96 -49.40 -20.34
N LEU A 19 -32.35 -50.10 -19.37
CA LEU A 19 -31.11 -49.67 -18.73
C LEU A 19 -29.93 -49.71 -19.71
N ALA A 20 -29.82 -50.78 -20.51
CA ALA A 20 -28.79 -50.89 -21.55
C ALA A 20 -28.95 -49.84 -22.65
N GLY A 21 -30.19 -49.54 -23.06
CA GLY A 21 -30.51 -48.45 -23.99
C GLY A 21 -30.18 -47.07 -23.42
N GLY A 22 -30.46 -46.83 -22.14
CA GLY A 22 -30.09 -45.60 -21.44
C GLY A 22 -28.57 -45.42 -21.34
N VAL A 23 -27.83 -46.49 -21.04
CA VAL A 23 -26.37 -46.48 -21.01
C VAL A 23 -25.78 -46.27 -22.41
N LEU A 24 -26.33 -46.90 -23.45
CA LEU A 24 -25.92 -46.68 -24.84
C LEU A 24 -26.20 -45.25 -25.30
N ALA A 25 -27.35 -44.68 -24.95
CA ALA A 25 -27.69 -43.29 -25.24
C ALA A 25 -26.76 -42.32 -24.50
N LEU A 26 -26.47 -42.57 -23.22
CA LEU A 26 -25.53 -41.77 -22.45
C LEU A 26 -24.12 -41.88 -23.01
N THR A 27 -23.68 -43.08 -23.41
CA THR A 27 -22.38 -43.31 -24.03
C THR A 27 -22.29 -42.63 -25.39
N ALA A 28 -23.36 -42.67 -26.20
CA ALA A 28 -23.43 -41.95 -27.47
C ALA A 28 -23.41 -40.43 -27.26
N VAL A 29 -24.10 -39.89 -26.25
CA VAL A 29 -24.04 -38.47 -25.90
C VAL A 29 -22.65 -38.08 -25.41
N VAL A 30 -22.04 -38.87 -24.52
CA VAL A 30 -20.66 -38.65 -24.06
C VAL A 30 -19.68 -38.75 -25.22
N MET A 31 -19.87 -39.69 -26.14
CA MET A 31 -19.02 -39.85 -27.32
C MET A 31 -19.24 -38.75 -28.35
N VAL A 32 -20.46 -38.23 -28.53
CA VAL A 32 -20.75 -37.04 -29.35
C VAL A 32 -20.17 -35.79 -28.71
N VAL A 33 -20.23 -35.65 -27.39
CA VAL A 33 -19.56 -34.57 -26.64
C VAL A 33 -18.03 -34.72 -26.73
N PHE A 34 -17.51 -35.93 -26.61
CA PHE A 34 -16.08 -36.21 -26.70
C PHE A 34 -15.55 -36.02 -28.12
N LEU A 35 -16.34 -36.37 -29.14
CA LEU A 35 -16.02 -36.14 -30.55
C LEU A 35 -16.24 -34.68 -30.94
N SER A 36 -17.21 -33.96 -30.37
CA SER A 36 -17.36 -32.52 -30.60
C SER A 36 -16.28 -31.70 -29.90
N VAL A 37 -15.74 -32.20 -28.78
CA VAL A 37 -14.58 -31.64 -28.07
C VAL A 37 -13.24 -32.11 -28.69
N GLY A 38 -13.20 -33.30 -29.29
CA GLY A 38 -12.00 -33.95 -29.84
C GLY A 38 -11.91 -34.00 -31.36
N TRP A 39 -12.81 -33.32 -32.09
CA TRP A 39 -12.76 -33.21 -33.54
C TRP A 39 -11.40 -32.60 -33.91
N PRO A 40 -10.63 -33.17 -34.86
CA PRO A 40 -9.39 -32.54 -35.31
C PRO A 40 -9.73 -31.11 -35.71
N ALA A 41 -9.06 -30.14 -35.07
CA ALA A 41 -9.24 -28.73 -35.34
C ALA A 41 -9.31 -28.57 -36.85
N ARG A 42 -10.39 -27.97 -37.38
CA ARG A 42 -10.52 -27.64 -38.81
C ARG A 42 -9.15 -27.16 -39.26
N LYS A 43 -8.52 -27.83 -40.24
CA LYS A 43 -7.26 -27.36 -40.83
C LYS A 43 -7.47 -25.89 -41.10
N ARG A 44 -6.80 -25.04 -40.31
CA ARG A 44 -6.94 -23.61 -40.44
C ARG A 44 -6.52 -23.28 -41.88
N PRO A 45 -7.26 -22.44 -42.59
CA PRO A 45 -6.81 -22.00 -43.91
C PRO A 45 -5.38 -21.45 -43.76
N ALA A 46 -4.53 -21.72 -44.76
CA ALA A 46 -3.19 -21.14 -44.78
C ALA A 46 -3.31 -19.61 -44.63
N LEU A 47 -2.40 -19.02 -43.86
CA LEU A 47 -2.36 -17.57 -43.67
C LEU A 47 -2.10 -16.95 -45.05
N ASP A 48 -3.03 -16.13 -45.54
CA ASP A 48 -2.84 -15.33 -46.75
C ASP A 48 -2.04 -14.09 -46.35
N VAL A 49 -0.73 -14.17 -46.49
CA VAL A 49 0.23 -13.14 -46.07
C VAL A 49 0.64 -12.32 -47.29
N PHE A 50 0.44 -11.01 -47.23
CA PHE A 50 1.07 -10.08 -48.15
C PHE A 50 2.56 -10.01 -47.80
N GLU A 51 3.46 -10.40 -48.72
CA GLU A 51 4.91 -10.45 -48.48
C GLU A 51 5.69 -9.37 -49.24
N ALA A 52 5.03 -8.60 -50.11
CA ALA A 52 5.70 -7.63 -50.98
C ALA A 52 5.93 -6.29 -50.26
N TYR A 53 6.77 -6.29 -49.22
CA TYR A 53 7.24 -5.08 -48.52
C TYR A 53 8.75 -5.10 -48.25
N ASP A 54 9.35 -3.93 -48.01
CA ASP A 54 10.80 -3.82 -47.80
C ASP A 54 11.24 -4.32 -46.41
N HIS A 55 11.64 -5.58 -46.36
CA HIS A 55 12.23 -6.21 -45.18
C HIS A 55 13.59 -5.62 -44.79
N GLN A 56 14.39 -5.14 -45.75
CA GLN A 56 15.79 -4.77 -45.48
C GLN A 56 15.89 -3.51 -44.62
N THR A 57 15.03 -2.52 -44.87
CA THR A 57 15.00 -1.28 -44.07
C THR A 57 14.67 -1.59 -42.60
N MET A 58 13.65 -2.41 -42.34
CA MET A 58 13.30 -2.82 -40.98
C MET A 58 14.39 -3.67 -40.33
N ARG A 59 14.99 -4.63 -41.04
CA ARG A 59 16.10 -5.46 -40.50
C ARG A 59 17.32 -4.62 -40.12
N ARG A 60 17.65 -3.58 -40.90
CA ARG A 60 18.75 -2.66 -40.59
C ARG A 60 18.44 -1.83 -39.34
N ALA A 61 17.22 -1.29 -39.26
CA ALA A 61 16.77 -0.51 -38.11
C ALA A 61 16.73 -1.35 -36.82
N MET A 62 16.35 -2.63 -36.93
CA MET A 62 16.30 -3.58 -35.81
C MET A 62 17.61 -4.34 -35.58
N SER A 63 18.72 -3.93 -36.21
CA SER A 63 20.02 -4.53 -35.94
C SER A 63 20.49 -4.23 -34.51
N PRO A 64 21.27 -5.12 -33.86
CA PRO A 64 21.84 -4.87 -32.55
C PRO A 64 22.59 -3.53 -32.44
N GLN A 65 23.27 -3.12 -33.50
CA GLN A 65 24.02 -1.86 -33.54
C GLN A 65 23.09 -0.63 -33.55
N ALA A 66 22.04 -0.64 -34.37
CA ALA A 66 21.09 0.47 -34.45
C ALA A 66 20.29 0.63 -33.15
N VAL A 67 19.76 -0.48 -32.63
CA VAL A 67 19.04 -0.49 -31.35
C VAL A 67 19.98 -0.12 -30.19
N GLY A 68 21.23 -0.61 -30.20
CA GLY A 68 22.24 -0.30 -29.19
C GLY A 68 22.61 1.19 -29.16
N ALA A 69 22.72 1.84 -30.33
CA ALA A 69 22.96 3.28 -30.40
C ALA A 69 21.81 4.09 -29.78
N ARG A 70 20.55 3.68 -30.03
CA ARG A 70 19.37 4.28 -29.38
C ARG A 70 19.34 4.00 -27.88
N GLN A 71 19.65 2.78 -27.45
CA GLN A 71 19.76 2.42 -26.03
C GLN A 71 20.79 3.30 -25.33
N GLN A 72 21.97 3.48 -25.92
CA GLN A 72 23.02 4.34 -25.36
C GLN A 72 22.59 5.80 -25.23
N ALA A 73 21.86 6.33 -26.22
CA ALA A 73 21.29 7.68 -26.13
C ALA A 73 20.28 7.79 -24.97
N ILE A 74 19.41 6.79 -24.78
CA ILE A 74 18.44 6.74 -23.67
C ILE A 74 19.15 6.64 -22.31
N LEU A 75 20.24 5.87 -22.23
CA LEU A 75 21.04 5.73 -21.01
C LEU A 75 21.81 7.02 -20.67
N ALA A 76 22.20 7.79 -21.68
CA ALA A 76 22.86 9.09 -21.49
C ALA A 76 21.96 10.13 -20.80
N CYS A 77 20.64 9.96 -20.82
CA CYS A 77 19.72 10.77 -20.01
C CYS A 77 19.89 10.54 -18.50
N GLY A 78 20.55 9.46 -18.06
CA GLY A 78 20.76 9.17 -16.64
C GLY A 78 19.58 8.44 -15.99
N SER A 79 19.27 8.77 -14.73
CA SER A 79 18.22 8.11 -13.95
C SER A 79 16.83 8.46 -14.51
N ARG A 80 16.08 7.44 -14.93
CA ARG A 80 14.73 7.60 -15.52
C ARG A 80 13.62 7.10 -14.58
N TYR A 81 13.89 7.08 -13.28
CA TYR A 81 12.81 6.98 -12.30
C TYR A 81 11.98 8.25 -12.35
N ILE A 82 10.68 8.14 -12.11
CA ILE A 82 9.76 9.27 -12.22
C ILE A 82 10.16 10.37 -11.22
N GLY A 83 10.24 11.62 -11.71
CA GLY A 83 10.65 12.77 -10.92
C GLY A 83 12.15 13.04 -10.88
N GLN A 84 12.97 12.19 -11.51
CA GLN A 84 14.40 12.45 -11.76
C GLN A 84 14.59 13.25 -13.06
N GLU A 85 15.71 13.97 -13.18
CA GLU A 85 15.99 14.82 -14.35
C GLU A 85 16.01 14.02 -15.66
N GLY A 86 16.64 12.84 -15.66
CA GLY A 86 16.72 11.98 -16.83
C GLY A 86 15.36 11.49 -17.36
N PHE A 87 14.33 11.48 -16.52
CA PHE A 87 12.96 11.22 -16.94
C PHE A 87 12.43 12.35 -17.85
N GLY A 88 12.72 13.61 -17.54
CA GLY A 88 12.36 14.74 -18.40
C GLY A 88 13.14 14.76 -19.71
N ASP A 89 14.43 14.40 -19.67
CA ASP A 89 15.29 14.35 -20.85
C ASP A 89 14.83 13.29 -21.86
N VAL A 90 14.42 12.09 -21.39
CA VAL A 90 13.87 11.06 -22.29
C VAL A 90 12.52 11.48 -22.86
N GLN A 91 11.68 12.23 -22.12
CA GLN A 91 10.44 12.81 -22.67
C GLN A 91 10.74 13.79 -23.81
N ALA A 92 11.74 14.66 -23.66
CA ALA A 92 12.17 15.57 -24.70
C ALA A 92 12.70 14.83 -25.94
N MET A 93 13.44 13.74 -25.73
CA MET A 93 13.92 12.86 -26.81
C MET A 93 12.76 12.22 -27.58
N ILE A 94 11.75 11.69 -26.89
CA ILE A 94 10.57 11.06 -27.52
C ILE A 94 9.77 12.09 -28.30
N ARG A 95 9.49 13.25 -27.68
CA ARG A 95 8.78 14.37 -28.33
C ARG A 95 9.44 14.74 -29.66
N ARG A 96 10.76 14.93 -29.62
CA ARG A 96 11.55 15.25 -30.81
C ARG A 96 11.47 14.14 -31.86
N ALA A 97 11.68 12.87 -31.46
CA ALA A 97 11.62 11.74 -32.39
C ALA A 97 10.25 11.63 -33.09
N TYR A 98 9.16 11.84 -32.35
CA TYR A 98 7.80 11.77 -32.90
C TYR A 98 7.52 12.92 -33.87
N HIS A 99 7.97 14.15 -33.55
CA HIS A 99 7.83 15.29 -34.47
C HIS A 99 8.71 15.15 -35.71
N ASP A 100 9.98 14.74 -35.55
CA ASP A 100 10.93 14.55 -36.65
C ASP A 100 10.44 13.46 -37.62
N ALA A 101 9.72 12.44 -37.11
CA ALA A 101 9.08 11.40 -37.92
C ALA A 101 7.75 11.84 -38.58
N GLY A 102 7.28 13.07 -38.33
CA GLY A 102 6.06 13.62 -38.92
C GLY A 102 4.77 12.95 -38.43
N LEU A 103 4.70 12.57 -37.15
CA LEU A 103 3.51 11.99 -36.55
C LEU A 103 2.47 13.06 -36.16
N GLU A 104 1.19 12.69 -36.12
CA GLU A 104 0.19 13.46 -35.38
C GLU A 104 0.36 13.20 -33.88
N VAL A 105 0.93 14.15 -33.14
CA VAL A 105 1.32 13.95 -31.74
C VAL A 105 0.27 14.51 -30.77
N TYR A 106 -0.12 13.69 -29.81
CA TYR A 106 -0.94 14.05 -28.66
C TYR A 106 -0.16 13.77 -27.38
N GLU A 107 -0.09 14.77 -26.49
CA GLU A 107 0.57 14.67 -25.19
C GLU A 107 -0.48 14.65 -24.09
N GLN A 108 -0.72 13.47 -23.51
CA GLN A 108 -1.65 13.33 -22.40
C GLN A 108 -0.88 13.47 -21.08
N GLN A 109 -1.18 14.53 -20.33
CA GLN A 109 -0.67 14.69 -18.97
C GLN A 109 -1.28 13.64 -18.03
N VAL A 110 -0.44 13.09 -17.15
CA VAL A 110 -0.81 12.08 -16.17
C VAL A 110 -0.28 12.50 -14.81
N ASP A 111 -1.18 12.70 -13.84
CA ASP A 111 -0.78 12.87 -12.45
C ASP A 111 -0.22 11.55 -11.93
N THR A 112 1.04 11.57 -11.49
CA THR A 112 1.74 10.36 -11.08
C THR A 112 2.38 10.57 -9.72
N VAL A 113 1.97 9.74 -8.76
CA VAL A 113 2.61 9.70 -7.45
C VAL A 113 3.98 9.03 -7.58
N ALA A 114 5.04 9.71 -7.19
CA ALA A 114 6.37 9.10 -7.11
C ALA A 114 7.10 9.53 -5.83
N PRO A 115 7.93 8.66 -5.24
CA PRO A 115 8.84 9.08 -4.19
C PRO A 115 9.94 9.97 -4.76
N ARG A 116 10.17 11.12 -4.12
CA ARG A 116 11.25 12.04 -4.43
C ARG A 116 12.10 12.29 -3.18
N THR A 117 13.40 12.11 -3.31
CA THR A 117 14.37 12.49 -2.28
C THR A 117 14.66 13.99 -2.38
N LEU A 118 14.37 14.73 -1.32
CA LEU A 118 14.59 16.17 -1.21
C LEU A 118 15.91 16.49 -0.48
N ARG A 119 16.35 15.61 0.42
CA ARG A 119 17.62 15.74 1.17
C ARG A 119 18.18 14.35 1.46
N ARG A 120 19.49 14.18 1.30
CA ARG A 120 20.23 12.96 1.64
C ARG A 120 21.68 13.32 2.01
N GLU A 121 21.99 13.36 3.29
CA GLU A 121 23.30 13.75 3.79
C GLU A 121 23.73 12.81 4.92
N ILE A 122 25.02 12.46 4.91
CA ILE A 122 25.69 11.82 6.03
C ILE A 122 26.84 12.73 6.46
N LEU A 123 26.72 13.29 7.66
CA LEU A 123 27.65 14.27 8.19
C LEU A 123 28.50 13.65 9.29
N GLY A 124 29.79 13.97 9.33
CA GLY A 124 30.66 13.67 10.47
C GLY A 124 30.30 14.51 11.70
N ALA A 125 31.00 14.25 12.81
CA ALA A 125 30.83 15.02 14.05
C ALA A 125 31.19 16.51 13.91
N ASP A 126 32.00 16.87 12.90
CA ASP A 126 32.37 18.24 12.53
C ASP A 126 31.29 18.96 11.68
N GLY A 127 30.19 18.27 11.37
CA GLY A 127 29.09 18.78 10.54
C GLY A 127 29.39 18.79 9.04
N ARG A 128 30.51 18.22 8.58
CA ARG A 128 30.85 18.13 7.16
C ARG A 128 30.42 16.80 6.56
N PRO A 129 30.06 16.74 5.27
CA PRO A 129 29.82 15.47 4.58
C PRO A 129 31.03 14.54 4.69
N LEU A 130 30.78 13.23 4.84
CA LEU A 130 31.86 12.25 4.80
C LEU A 130 32.48 12.17 3.40
N ASP A 131 33.80 12.08 3.35
CA ASP A 131 34.56 12.04 2.10
C ASP A 131 34.21 10.80 1.27
N GLY A 132 33.75 10.99 0.04
CA GLY A 132 33.46 9.90 -0.91
C GLY A 132 32.22 9.05 -0.59
N VAL A 133 31.47 9.37 0.46
CA VAL A 133 30.27 8.62 0.84
C VAL A 133 29.02 9.25 0.27
N GLU A 134 28.34 8.53 -0.62
CA GLU A 134 26.97 8.85 -1.03
C GLU A 134 25.99 7.86 -0.43
N ILE A 135 24.84 8.36 0.04
CA ILE A 135 23.76 7.54 0.59
C ILE A 135 22.49 7.65 -0.27
N TYR A 136 21.76 6.55 -0.36
CA TYR A 136 20.58 6.40 -1.21
C TYR A 136 19.44 5.76 -0.41
N PRO A 137 18.29 6.43 -0.23
CA PRO A 137 17.15 5.81 0.40
C PRO A 137 16.56 4.70 -0.46
N PHE A 138 16.23 3.57 0.17
CA PHE A 138 15.40 2.55 -0.46
C PHE A 138 13.98 3.07 -0.71
N MET A 139 13.23 2.36 -1.56
CA MET A 139 11.81 2.58 -1.77
C MET A 139 11.04 2.80 -0.43
N PRO A 140 10.05 3.72 -0.41
CA PRO A 140 9.22 3.94 0.77
C PRO A 140 8.61 2.66 1.33
N ASN A 141 8.40 2.65 2.64
CA ASN A 141 7.64 1.63 3.32
C ASN A 141 6.15 1.91 3.09
N HIS A 142 5.54 1.29 2.08
CA HIS A 142 4.14 1.53 1.73
C HIS A 142 3.80 3.04 1.63
N PHE A 143 2.88 3.54 2.46
CA PHE A 143 2.52 4.96 2.56
C PHE A 143 3.57 5.86 3.23
N GLN A 144 4.63 5.33 3.84
CA GLN A 144 5.61 6.13 4.61
C GLN A 144 6.94 6.25 3.85
N PRO A 145 7.24 7.42 3.26
CA PRO A 145 8.58 7.76 2.80
C PRO A 145 9.61 7.71 3.94
N THR A 146 10.87 7.45 3.62
CA THR A 146 11.96 7.54 4.60
C THR A 146 12.24 9.00 4.92
N THR A 147 12.01 9.42 6.17
CA THR A 147 12.28 10.81 6.59
C THR A 147 12.80 10.87 8.03
N THR A 148 13.90 11.59 8.23
CA THR A 148 14.44 11.91 9.56
C THR A 148 13.82 13.20 10.07
N ALA A 149 13.86 13.41 11.39
CA ALA A 149 13.58 14.73 11.95
C ALA A 149 14.63 15.76 11.47
N ASP A 150 14.40 17.04 11.70
CA ASP A 150 15.26 18.11 11.20
C ASP A 150 16.65 18.06 11.84
N GLU A 151 16.72 17.66 13.10
CA GLU A 151 17.95 17.35 13.84
C GLU A 151 18.72 16.15 13.29
N GLY A 152 18.11 15.33 12.43
CA GLY A 152 18.70 14.12 11.86
C GLY A 152 18.81 12.96 12.85
N VAL A 153 19.33 11.83 12.38
CA VAL A 153 19.59 10.64 13.19
C VAL A 153 21.09 10.54 13.45
N ALA A 154 21.50 10.77 14.69
CA ALA A 154 22.89 10.62 15.10
C ALA A 154 23.18 9.19 15.58
N GLY A 155 24.33 8.64 15.22
CA GLY A 155 24.81 7.36 15.71
C GLY A 155 26.21 6.98 15.21
N THR A 156 26.84 6.01 15.86
CA THR A 156 28.14 5.46 15.49
C THR A 156 27.98 4.41 14.39
N LEU A 157 28.76 4.52 13.31
CA LEU A 157 28.76 3.54 12.23
C LEU A 157 29.36 2.21 12.71
N VAL A 158 28.60 1.13 12.65
CA VAL A 158 29.03 -0.19 13.10
C VAL A 158 28.79 -1.21 11.98
N ARG A 159 29.88 -1.82 11.49
CA ARG A 159 29.75 -3.00 10.62
C ARG A 159 29.20 -4.14 11.46
N VAL A 160 28.05 -4.68 11.06
CA VAL A 160 27.41 -5.74 11.83
C VAL A 160 28.01 -7.09 11.44
N THR A 161 28.50 -7.81 12.44
CA THR A 161 29.00 -9.19 12.34
C THR A 161 28.43 -10.03 13.47
N ASP A 162 28.50 -11.35 13.38
CA ASP A 162 28.05 -12.24 14.46
C ASP A 162 28.79 -11.97 15.78
N GLU A 163 30.07 -11.59 15.70
CA GLU A 163 30.87 -11.21 16.87
C GLU A 163 30.32 -9.95 17.55
N VAL A 164 30.03 -8.90 16.78
CA VAL A 164 29.45 -7.65 17.29
C VAL A 164 28.09 -7.91 17.94
N LEU A 165 27.25 -8.74 17.32
CA LEU A 165 25.93 -9.11 17.83
C LEU A 165 26.01 -9.86 19.17
N ARG A 166 27.03 -10.71 19.36
CA ARG A 166 27.24 -11.50 20.58
C ARG A 166 27.90 -10.74 21.73
N THR A 167 28.70 -9.72 21.43
CA THR A 167 29.58 -9.07 22.43
C THR A 167 29.08 -7.71 22.88
N ARG A 168 28.36 -6.96 22.03
CA ARG A 168 27.98 -5.58 22.34
C ARG A 168 26.81 -5.52 23.31
N THR A 169 26.85 -4.55 24.23
CA THR A 169 25.88 -4.38 25.32
C THR A 169 24.67 -3.51 24.94
N THR A 170 24.83 -2.59 23.98
CA THR A 170 23.76 -1.74 23.42
C THR A 170 24.03 -1.37 21.96
N PHE A 171 22.94 -1.07 21.23
CA PHE A 171 22.95 -0.57 19.86
C PHE A 171 22.18 0.75 19.70
N ASP A 172 21.65 1.32 20.80
CA ASP A 172 20.74 2.48 20.77
C ASP A 172 21.41 3.78 20.31
N ASP A 173 22.74 3.78 20.22
CA ASP A 173 23.60 4.85 19.72
C ASP A 173 24.25 4.51 18.37
N CYS A 174 23.85 3.42 17.73
CA CYS A 174 24.51 2.87 16.54
C CYS A 174 23.68 2.99 15.27
N ILE A 175 24.38 3.05 14.14
CA ILE A 175 23.85 2.88 12.79
C ILE A 175 24.48 1.61 12.20
N ALA A 176 23.65 0.66 11.77
CA ALA A 176 24.10 -0.61 11.24
C ALA A 176 24.62 -0.45 9.80
N VAL A 177 25.83 -0.92 9.54
CA VAL A 177 26.39 -1.08 8.19
C VAL A 177 26.42 -2.58 7.88
N ILE A 178 25.57 -3.01 6.94
CA ILE A 178 25.51 -4.38 6.44
C ILE A 178 26.43 -4.49 5.24
N ASP A 179 27.38 -5.41 5.31
CA ASP A 179 28.21 -5.76 4.16
C ASP A 179 27.58 -6.91 3.39
N ALA A 180 27.21 -6.66 2.14
CA ALA A 180 26.61 -7.67 1.29
C ALA A 180 27.55 -8.84 0.97
N ALA A 181 28.86 -8.67 1.13
CA ALA A 181 29.84 -9.75 0.98
C ALA A 181 29.85 -10.73 2.17
N GLU A 182 29.43 -10.27 3.35
CA GLU A 182 29.57 -10.99 4.62
C GLU A 182 28.45 -10.55 5.58
N MET A 183 27.27 -11.15 5.41
CA MET A 183 26.11 -10.83 6.22
C MET A 183 26.07 -11.68 7.50
N PRO A 184 25.59 -11.12 8.64
CA PRO A 184 25.37 -11.90 9.85
C PRO A 184 24.40 -13.07 9.64
N GLU A 185 24.69 -14.20 10.29
CA GLU A 185 23.90 -15.42 10.12
C GLU A 185 22.47 -15.21 10.64
N GLY A 186 21.48 -15.59 9.81
CA GLY A 186 20.06 -15.51 10.17
C GLY A 186 19.42 -14.11 10.16
N LEU A 187 20.20 -13.03 9.97
CA LEU A 187 19.64 -11.67 9.82
C LEU A 187 19.62 -11.21 8.35
N GLY A 188 20.69 -11.48 7.60
CA GLY A 188 20.78 -11.03 6.20
C GLY A 188 20.56 -9.52 6.04
N VAL A 189 19.79 -9.14 5.02
CA VAL A 189 19.42 -7.73 4.73
C VAL A 189 18.10 -7.29 5.38
N ASP A 190 17.47 -8.13 6.20
CA ASP A 190 16.21 -7.77 6.84
C ASP A 190 16.43 -6.66 7.88
N TRP A 191 15.85 -5.48 7.66
CA TRP A 191 16.05 -4.33 8.54
C TRP A 191 15.44 -4.53 9.93
N ARG A 192 14.41 -5.39 10.08
CA ARG A 192 13.58 -5.48 11.30
C ARG A 192 14.37 -6.00 12.51
N PRO A 193 15.17 -7.08 12.42
CA PRO A 193 16.04 -7.50 13.52
C PRO A 193 16.99 -6.41 14.01
N TYR A 194 17.58 -5.62 13.11
CA TYR A 194 18.47 -4.52 13.49
C TYR A 194 17.71 -3.42 14.24
N ALA A 195 16.52 -3.02 13.75
CA ALA A 195 15.67 -2.07 14.45
C ALA A 195 15.23 -2.59 15.83
N ARG A 196 14.88 -3.88 15.95
CA ARG A 196 14.55 -4.52 17.23
C ARG A 196 15.69 -4.49 18.24
N LEU A 197 16.94 -4.59 17.76
CA LEU A 197 18.13 -4.54 18.61
C LEU A 197 18.44 -3.12 19.13
N GLY A 198 17.86 -2.08 18.54
CA GLY A 198 18.05 -0.69 18.93
C GLY A 198 18.80 0.18 17.90
N PHE A 199 19.29 -0.40 16.79
CA PHE A 199 19.95 0.40 15.75
C PHE A 199 19.01 1.47 15.21
N ARG A 200 19.52 2.70 15.04
CA ARG A 200 18.70 3.84 14.59
C ARG A 200 18.47 3.91 13.08
N ALA A 201 19.30 3.22 12.31
CA ALA A 201 19.22 3.12 10.86
C ALA A 201 20.00 1.90 10.37
N VAL A 202 19.69 1.45 9.15
CA VAL A 202 20.42 0.40 8.43
C VAL A 202 20.94 0.93 7.10
N ILE A 203 22.22 0.68 6.83
CA ILE A 203 22.92 1.02 5.59
C ILE A 203 23.43 -0.28 4.96
N LEU A 204 22.98 -0.60 3.75
CA LEU A 204 23.51 -1.70 2.95
C LEU A 204 24.66 -1.19 2.05
N SER A 205 25.80 -1.87 2.06
CA SER A 205 26.90 -1.59 1.14
C SER A 205 27.64 -2.88 0.79
N HIS A 206 28.61 -2.79 -0.12
CA HIS A 206 29.53 -3.87 -0.44
C HIS A 206 30.94 -3.29 -0.53
N ARG A 207 31.91 -3.94 0.11
CA ARG A 207 33.29 -3.44 0.25
C ARG A 207 34.00 -3.12 -1.08
N GLU A 208 33.60 -3.79 -2.16
CA GLU A 208 34.15 -3.54 -3.51
C GLU A 208 33.33 -2.55 -4.37
N GLY A 209 32.13 -2.16 -3.94
CA GLY A 209 31.23 -1.28 -4.71
C GLY A 209 29.80 -1.81 -4.84
N LEU A 210 28.84 -0.91 -5.06
CA LEU A 210 27.41 -1.23 -5.18
C LEU A 210 27.11 -2.16 -6.37
N ASP A 211 27.98 -2.20 -7.38
CA ASP A 211 27.90 -3.08 -8.55
C ASP A 211 28.04 -4.57 -8.21
N ARG A 212 28.62 -4.88 -7.05
CA ARG A 212 28.81 -6.25 -6.56
C ARG A 212 27.63 -6.78 -5.74
N ILE A 213 26.68 -5.91 -5.37
CA ILE A 213 25.44 -6.35 -4.72
C ILE A 213 24.56 -7.02 -5.78
N GLY A 214 24.08 -8.24 -5.51
CA GLY A 214 23.06 -8.85 -6.34
C GLY A 214 21.74 -8.10 -6.19
N TRP A 215 21.38 -7.19 -7.09
CA TRP A 215 20.17 -6.36 -6.99
C TRP A 215 18.88 -7.08 -7.42
N THR A 216 18.72 -8.34 -7.01
CA THR A 216 17.50 -9.13 -7.25
C THR A 216 16.53 -8.99 -6.08
N ARG A 217 15.25 -9.30 -6.31
CA ARG A 217 14.24 -9.37 -5.24
C ARG A 217 14.70 -10.23 -4.06
N ALA A 218 15.19 -11.44 -4.31
CA ALA A 218 15.63 -12.36 -3.24
C ALA A 218 16.75 -11.77 -2.36
N SER A 219 17.53 -10.84 -2.90
CA SER A 219 18.70 -10.28 -2.23
C SER A 219 18.43 -8.98 -1.45
N VAL A 220 17.40 -8.22 -1.82
CA VAL A 220 17.16 -6.88 -1.25
C VAL A 220 15.71 -6.57 -0.85
N GLU A 221 14.74 -7.46 -1.10
CA GLU A 221 13.33 -7.16 -0.82
C GLU A 221 13.06 -6.81 0.65
N TRP A 222 13.80 -7.43 1.58
CA TRP A 222 13.66 -7.20 3.01
C TRP A 222 14.19 -5.84 3.48
N MET A 223 14.67 -4.99 2.57
CA MET A 223 14.92 -3.57 2.80
C MET A 223 13.67 -2.71 2.53
N VAL A 224 12.54 -3.28 2.09
CA VAL A 224 11.28 -2.58 1.79
C VAL A 224 10.11 -3.28 2.50
N SER A 225 9.35 -2.55 3.30
CA SER A 225 8.22 -3.08 4.06
C SER A 225 6.86 -2.76 3.42
N ASN A 226 5.91 -3.67 3.62
CA ASN A 226 4.50 -3.48 3.29
C ASN A 226 3.70 -2.74 4.38
N VAL A 227 4.36 -2.38 5.49
CA VAL A 227 3.79 -1.65 6.62
C VAL A 227 4.37 -0.23 6.62
N PRO A 228 3.56 0.82 6.83
CA PRO A 228 4.03 2.21 6.71
C PRO A 228 4.83 2.69 7.93
N VAL A 229 6.02 2.12 8.11
CA VAL A 229 6.96 2.42 9.20
C VAL A 229 8.03 3.41 8.75
N ASN A 230 8.30 4.45 9.55
CA ASN A 230 9.36 5.41 9.28
C ASN A 230 10.70 4.98 9.91
N TYR A 231 11.40 4.04 9.27
CA TYR A 231 12.74 3.61 9.68
C TYR A 231 13.76 3.87 8.56
N PRO A 232 14.88 4.59 8.81
CA PRO A 232 15.87 4.86 7.77
C PRO A 232 16.57 3.61 7.25
N ARG A 233 16.35 3.33 5.97
CA ARG A 233 16.90 2.19 5.21
C ARG A 233 17.61 2.73 3.98
N LEU A 234 18.93 2.60 3.96
CA LEU A 234 19.79 3.27 2.99
C LEU A 234 20.72 2.26 2.30
N ALA A 235 21.19 2.59 1.10
CA ALA A 235 22.38 2.01 0.50
C ALA A 235 23.49 3.07 0.46
N ALA A 236 24.76 2.65 0.57
CA ALA A 236 25.89 3.58 0.52
C ALA A 236 27.05 3.10 -0.36
N THR A 237 27.82 4.04 -0.91
CA THR A 237 29.08 3.74 -1.60
C THR A 237 30.09 3.07 -0.66
N LYS A 238 31.09 2.38 -1.21
CA LYS A 238 32.02 1.52 -0.44
C LYS A 238 32.86 2.30 0.56
N GLU A 239 33.06 3.59 0.34
CA GLU A 239 33.82 4.50 1.20
C GLU A 239 33.22 4.58 2.62
N ILE A 240 31.96 4.17 2.80
CA ILE A 240 31.35 4.05 4.14
C ILE A 240 32.17 3.17 5.09
N PHE A 241 32.90 2.17 4.56
CA PHE A 241 33.74 1.27 5.36
C PHE A 241 34.99 1.97 5.94
N ASP A 242 35.43 3.09 5.35
CA ASP A 242 36.56 3.89 5.86
C ASP A 242 36.18 4.74 7.09
N HIS A 243 34.88 4.85 7.36
CA HIS A 243 34.32 5.66 8.44
C HIS A 243 33.71 4.83 9.59
N LEU A 244 33.91 3.50 9.60
CA LEU A 244 33.46 2.66 10.70
C LEU A 244 34.03 3.13 12.06
N GLY A 245 33.20 3.05 13.10
CA GLY A 245 33.52 3.53 14.44
C GLY A 245 33.39 5.04 14.65
N ARG A 246 33.14 5.83 13.59
CA ARG A 246 32.87 7.27 13.72
C ARG A 246 31.40 7.54 14.03
N THR A 247 31.15 8.56 14.83
CA THR A 247 29.81 9.11 15.03
C THR A 247 29.44 10.02 13.86
N VAL A 248 28.26 9.77 13.29
CA VAL A 248 27.73 10.49 12.14
C VAL A 248 26.31 10.98 12.42
N ARG A 249 25.82 11.87 11.57
CA ARG A 249 24.43 12.34 11.57
C ARG A 249 23.83 12.18 10.18
N LEU A 250 22.74 11.43 10.10
CA LEU A 250 21.99 11.20 8.88
C LEU A 250 20.85 12.22 8.77
N HIS A 251 20.78 12.93 7.65
CA HIS A 251 19.62 13.73 7.28
C HIS A 251 19.04 13.20 5.98
N VAL A 252 17.85 12.62 6.05
CA VAL A 252 17.16 12.04 4.90
C VAL A 252 15.75 12.58 4.88
N ARG A 253 15.31 13.09 3.73
CA ARG A 253 13.94 13.58 3.54
C ARG A 253 13.46 13.14 2.18
N SER A 254 12.68 12.07 2.13
CA SER A 254 11.92 11.68 0.94
C SER A 254 10.44 11.99 1.13
N ARG A 255 9.73 12.30 0.04
CA ARG A 255 8.27 12.50 0.04
C ARG A 255 7.64 11.91 -1.19
N TYR A 256 6.37 11.51 -1.07
CA TYR A 256 5.56 11.36 -2.27
C TYR A 256 5.24 12.74 -2.83
N VAL A 257 5.38 12.90 -4.14
CA VAL A 257 5.01 14.11 -4.87
C VAL A 257 4.14 13.71 -6.06
N ASN A 258 3.33 14.64 -6.57
CA ASN A 258 2.76 14.50 -7.90
C ASN A 258 3.83 14.91 -8.93
N ALA A 259 4.48 13.93 -9.53
CA ALA A 259 5.55 14.13 -10.49
C ALA A 259 4.97 14.29 -11.92
N PRO A 260 5.40 15.31 -12.70
CA PRO A 260 4.96 15.49 -14.07
C PRO A 260 5.25 14.25 -14.93
N ASN A 261 4.22 13.73 -15.60
CA ASN A 261 4.32 12.58 -16.49
C ASN A 261 3.45 12.82 -17.74
N ILE A 262 3.93 12.37 -18.89
CA ILE A 262 3.29 12.55 -20.20
C ILE A 262 3.22 11.19 -20.89
N ASN A 263 2.03 10.80 -21.31
CA ASN A 263 1.90 9.76 -22.32
C ASN A 263 2.00 10.43 -23.70
N PHE A 264 2.90 9.94 -24.54
CA PHE A 264 3.02 10.38 -25.93
C PHE A 264 2.26 9.43 -26.83
N ILE A 265 1.32 9.96 -27.61
CA ILE A 265 0.56 9.21 -28.61
C ILE A 265 0.84 9.86 -29.97
N GLY A 266 1.64 9.19 -30.80
CA GLY A 266 1.97 9.63 -32.15
C GLY A 266 1.27 8.76 -33.18
N ILE A 267 0.41 9.34 -34.03
CA ILE A 267 -0.28 8.60 -35.09
C ILE A 267 0.46 8.79 -36.42
N LEU A 268 0.96 7.69 -36.97
CA LEU A 268 1.48 7.57 -38.32
C LEU A 268 0.34 7.15 -39.25
N ARG A 269 -0.11 8.04 -40.12
CA ARG A 269 -1.17 7.76 -41.09
C ARG A 269 -0.65 6.87 -42.22
N ALA A 270 -1.40 5.81 -42.53
CA ALA A 270 -1.15 4.91 -43.65
C ALA A 270 -1.47 5.59 -44.99
N GLY A 271 -0.48 5.70 -45.88
CA GLY A 271 -0.67 6.30 -47.20
C GLY A 271 -1.56 5.49 -48.13
N ALA A 272 -1.50 4.15 -48.07
CA ALA A 272 -2.27 3.27 -48.94
C ALA A 272 -3.78 3.24 -48.61
N ALA A 273 -4.20 3.85 -47.50
CA ALA A 273 -5.60 3.89 -47.07
C ALA A 273 -6.45 4.98 -47.77
N GLY A 274 -5.83 5.89 -48.53
CA GLY A 274 -6.52 6.93 -49.31
C GLY A 274 -7.32 7.94 -48.47
N GLU A 275 -8.22 8.70 -49.12
CA GLU A 275 -9.02 9.77 -48.47
C GLU A 275 -9.94 9.26 -47.33
N GLY A 276 -10.32 7.98 -47.38
CA GLY A 276 -11.13 7.32 -46.35
C GLY A 276 -10.37 7.00 -45.06
N GLY A 277 -9.04 7.03 -45.08
CA GLY A 277 -8.14 6.65 -43.97
C GLY A 277 -8.25 5.17 -43.57
N ALA A 278 -7.32 4.71 -42.73
CA ALA A 278 -7.28 3.30 -42.34
C ALA A 278 -8.45 2.93 -41.39
N GLU A 279 -9.06 1.78 -41.63
CA GLU A 279 -10.10 1.21 -40.73
C GLU A 279 -9.50 0.50 -39.51
N GLU A 280 -8.24 0.08 -39.59
CA GLU A 280 -7.53 -0.65 -38.55
C GLU A 280 -6.24 0.09 -38.15
N ALA A 281 -5.85 -0.05 -36.88
CA ALA A 281 -4.62 0.51 -36.34
C ALA A 281 -3.76 -0.54 -35.62
N LEU A 282 -2.44 -0.41 -35.77
CA LEU A 282 -1.43 -1.09 -34.98
C LEU A 282 -0.89 -0.13 -33.91
N VAL A 283 -1.11 -0.42 -32.64
CA VAL A 283 -0.49 0.28 -31.52
C VAL A 283 0.83 -0.40 -31.18
N LEU A 284 1.92 0.35 -31.23
CA LEU A 284 3.21 -0.03 -30.66
C LEU A 284 3.36 0.67 -29.32
N SER A 285 3.29 -0.08 -28.21
CA SER A 285 3.38 0.48 -26.87
C SER A 285 4.73 0.15 -26.23
N ALA A 286 5.40 1.17 -25.72
CA ALA A 286 6.65 1.04 -24.98
C ALA A 286 6.67 1.95 -23.75
N ARG A 287 7.43 1.55 -22.75
CA ARG A 287 7.66 2.34 -21.54
C ARG A 287 8.99 3.05 -21.62
N TYR A 288 9.03 4.29 -21.16
CA TYR A 288 10.27 5.08 -21.13
C TYR A 288 10.84 5.28 -19.73
N ASP A 289 10.09 4.93 -18.69
CA ASP A 289 10.52 5.00 -17.29
C ASP A 289 11.32 3.75 -16.87
N ALA A 290 12.08 3.88 -15.79
CA ALA A 290 12.86 2.79 -15.21
C ALA A 290 12.47 2.57 -13.74
N ALA A 291 12.27 1.30 -13.37
CA ALA A 291 12.09 0.89 -11.97
C ALA A 291 13.44 0.81 -11.25
N SER A 292 13.44 0.95 -9.92
CA SER A 292 14.65 0.77 -9.11
C SER A 292 14.32 0.53 -7.64
N TRP A 293 15.16 -0.27 -6.98
CA TRP A 293 15.16 -0.38 -5.51
C TRP A 293 15.58 0.93 -4.82
N LEU A 294 16.36 1.76 -5.51
CA LEU A 294 16.85 3.07 -5.08
C LEU A 294 16.32 4.13 -6.07
N PRO A 295 15.21 4.84 -5.77
CA PRO A 295 14.59 5.79 -6.71
C PRO A 295 15.55 6.81 -7.34
N ASP A 296 16.56 7.25 -6.58
CA ASP A 296 17.55 8.21 -7.06
C ASP A 296 18.54 7.61 -8.09
N ARG A 297 18.60 6.27 -8.22
CA ARG A 297 19.45 5.56 -9.19
C ARG A 297 18.61 4.55 -9.96
N ALA A 298 18.11 4.93 -11.12
CA ALA A 298 17.40 4.04 -12.04
C ALA A 298 17.95 4.17 -13.47
N PRO A 299 19.19 3.68 -13.73
CA PRO A 299 19.77 3.71 -15.06
C PRO A 299 18.92 2.91 -16.07
N GLY A 300 18.30 1.82 -15.62
CA GLY A 300 17.33 1.06 -16.41
C GLY A 300 17.94 0.50 -17.70
N THR A 301 19.12 -0.09 -17.64
CA THR A 301 19.86 -0.62 -18.81
C THR A 301 19.03 -1.63 -19.61
N ILE A 302 18.36 -2.56 -18.92
CA ILE A 302 17.48 -3.56 -19.53
C ILE A 302 16.19 -2.94 -20.09
N PRO A 303 15.37 -2.20 -19.32
CA PRO A 303 14.15 -1.60 -19.86
C PRO A 303 14.38 -0.63 -21.03
N ALA A 304 15.54 0.03 -21.09
CA ALA A 304 15.90 0.94 -22.19
C ALA A 304 15.88 0.27 -23.58
N VAL A 305 16.16 -1.04 -23.67
CA VAL A 305 16.18 -1.77 -24.94
C VAL A 305 14.83 -1.73 -25.64
N ASN A 306 13.74 -1.81 -24.88
CA ASN A 306 12.39 -1.85 -25.44
C ASN A 306 11.96 -0.48 -26.01
N LEU A 307 12.33 0.62 -25.35
CA LEU A 307 12.14 1.96 -25.92
C LEU A 307 13.07 2.20 -27.13
N ALA A 308 14.31 1.69 -27.08
CA ALA A 308 15.24 1.79 -28.20
C ALA A 308 14.72 1.07 -29.45
N ALA A 309 14.17 -0.14 -29.27
CA ALA A 309 13.49 -0.89 -30.34
C ALA A 309 12.27 -0.13 -30.88
N HIS A 310 11.45 0.44 -30.00
CA HIS A 310 10.30 1.27 -30.36
C HIS A 310 10.68 2.47 -31.26
N LEU A 311 11.72 3.21 -30.88
CA LEU A 311 12.22 4.34 -31.67
C LEU A 311 12.92 3.90 -32.96
N SER A 312 13.51 2.70 -32.99
CA SER A 312 14.11 2.15 -34.21
C SER A 312 13.05 1.71 -35.22
N MET A 313 11.97 1.09 -34.76
CA MET A 313 10.81 0.76 -35.59
C MET A 313 10.11 2.01 -36.14
N LEU A 314 10.09 3.11 -35.37
CA LEU A 314 9.55 4.40 -35.81
C LEU A 314 10.22 4.89 -37.09
N ASP A 315 11.56 4.90 -37.13
CA ASP A 315 12.31 5.36 -38.31
C ASP A 315 11.98 4.51 -39.55
N ALA A 316 11.96 3.19 -39.39
CA ALA A 316 11.67 2.26 -40.48
C ALA A 316 10.23 2.36 -41.00
N LEU A 317 9.24 2.48 -40.11
CA LEU A 317 7.83 2.60 -40.49
C LEU A 317 7.51 3.97 -41.08
N ALA A 318 8.13 5.04 -40.57
CA ALA A 318 7.99 6.37 -41.14
C ALA A 318 8.51 6.43 -42.58
N ALA A 319 9.60 5.71 -42.88
CA ALA A 319 10.13 5.57 -44.24
C ALA A 319 9.20 4.77 -45.17
N ALA A 320 8.42 3.82 -44.63
CA ALA A 320 7.48 2.98 -45.37
C ALA A 320 6.04 3.53 -45.41
N ARG A 321 5.82 4.77 -44.93
CA ARG A 321 4.49 5.36 -44.67
C ARG A 321 3.50 5.20 -45.82
N ASP A 322 3.95 5.40 -47.05
CA ASP A 322 3.09 5.47 -48.23
C ASP A 322 2.44 4.11 -48.57
N ASP A 323 3.11 3.01 -48.21
CA ASP A 323 2.69 1.64 -48.55
C ASP A 323 1.96 0.93 -47.39
N LEU A 324 1.93 1.52 -46.19
CA LEU A 324 1.26 0.95 -45.03
C LEU A 324 -0.25 0.86 -45.24
N ARG A 325 -0.87 -0.22 -44.75
CA ARG A 325 -2.33 -0.44 -44.83
C ARG A 325 -3.07 -0.12 -43.52
N ARG A 326 -2.37 -0.21 -42.39
CA ARG A 326 -2.88 0.15 -41.07
C ARG A 326 -2.21 1.43 -40.59
N ASP A 327 -2.98 2.32 -39.96
CA ASP A 327 -2.37 3.42 -39.21
C ASP A 327 -1.51 2.82 -38.09
N VAL A 328 -0.31 3.35 -37.88
CA VAL A 328 0.56 2.91 -36.77
C VAL A 328 0.54 3.96 -35.68
N VAL A 329 0.15 3.58 -34.47
CA VAL A 329 0.06 4.46 -33.32
C VAL A 329 1.20 4.13 -32.36
N PHE A 330 2.17 5.02 -32.27
CA PHE A 330 3.27 4.92 -31.33
C PHE A 330 2.83 5.48 -29.97
N VAL A 331 2.77 4.62 -28.97
CA VAL A 331 2.40 4.96 -27.59
C VAL A 331 3.63 4.80 -26.70
N ALA A 332 4.14 5.91 -26.18
CA ALA A 332 5.20 5.88 -25.17
C ALA A 332 4.62 6.34 -23.82
N THR A 333 4.58 5.43 -22.84
CA THR A 333 4.03 5.70 -21.51
C THR A 333 5.12 5.83 -20.46
N GLY A 334 4.93 6.78 -19.54
CA GLY A 334 5.68 6.82 -18.29
C GLY A 334 4.92 6.09 -17.18
N ALA A 335 5.52 6.05 -16.00
CA ALA A 335 4.91 5.47 -14.80
C ALA A 335 4.58 3.98 -14.83
N GLY A 336 5.30 3.18 -15.63
CA GLY A 336 5.26 1.73 -15.52
C GLY A 336 5.80 1.18 -14.19
N SER A 337 6.71 1.92 -13.56
CA SER A 337 7.29 1.61 -12.25
C SER A 337 6.39 1.97 -11.06
N VAL A 338 5.29 2.69 -11.31
CA VAL A 338 4.30 3.08 -10.28
C VAL A 338 2.89 2.73 -10.75
N GLY A 339 2.50 1.48 -10.53
CA GLY A 339 1.16 0.97 -10.80
C GLY A 339 0.71 1.05 -12.27
N HIS A 340 1.65 1.22 -13.21
CA HIS A 340 1.36 1.48 -14.62
C HIS A 340 0.40 2.66 -14.83
N ALA A 341 0.54 3.72 -14.03
CA ALA A 341 -0.38 4.86 -14.02
C ALA A 341 -0.55 5.50 -15.42
N GLY A 342 0.50 5.52 -16.24
CA GLY A 342 0.45 5.99 -17.63
C GLY A 342 -0.53 5.19 -18.49
N ALA A 343 -0.31 3.88 -18.64
CA ALA A 343 -1.17 3.01 -19.41
C ALA A 343 -2.61 2.96 -18.87
N ALA A 344 -2.77 2.91 -17.54
CA ALA A 344 -4.07 2.93 -16.90
C ALA A 344 -4.85 4.23 -17.21
N ARG A 345 -4.17 5.39 -17.18
CA ARG A 345 -4.80 6.68 -17.51
C ARG A 345 -5.20 6.74 -18.98
N LEU A 346 -4.34 6.31 -19.90
CA LEU A 346 -4.67 6.26 -21.32
C LEU A 346 -5.92 5.40 -21.57
N LEU A 347 -5.92 4.18 -21.05
CA LEU A 347 -7.03 3.26 -21.24
C LEU A 347 -8.33 3.77 -20.59
N SER A 348 -8.26 4.46 -19.45
CA SER A 348 -9.45 5.10 -18.85
C SER A 348 -10.11 6.17 -19.75
N VAL A 349 -9.32 6.78 -20.63
CA VAL A 349 -9.83 7.70 -21.66
C VAL A 349 -10.40 6.94 -22.84
N LEU A 350 -9.74 5.88 -23.31
CA LEU A 350 -10.18 5.10 -24.48
C LEU A 350 -11.44 4.24 -24.19
N GLY A 351 -11.53 3.68 -22.98
CA GLY A 351 -12.55 2.71 -22.60
C GLY A 351 -12.21 1.28 -23.03
N GLY A 352 -13.14 0.36 -22.80
CA GLY A 352 -13.02 -1.01 -23.31
C GLY A 352 -13.25 -1.06 -24.82
N ALA A 353 -12.52 -1.91 -25.52
CA ALA A 353 -12.54 -2.06 -26.99
C ALA A 353 -13.96 -2.31 -27.56
N MET A 354 -14.82 -2.99 -26.79
CA MET A 354 -16.19 -3.32 -27.19
C MET A 354 -17.25 -2.31 -26.70
N GLN A 355 -16.89 -1.36 -25.81
CA GLN A 355 -17.82 -0.37 -25.23
C GLN A 355 -17.18 1.03 -25.09
N PRO A 356 -16.59 1.60 -26.17
CA PRO A 356 -15.86 2.87 -26.06
C PRO A 356 -16.77 4.09 -25.78
N GLY A 357 -18.08 3.97 -26.00
CA GLY A 357 -19.06 5.05 -25.80
C GLY A 357 -19.25 5.46 -24.33
N GLU A 358 -19.13 4.52 -23.38
CA GLU A 358 -19.28 4.81 -21.94
C GLU A 358 -18.12 5.67 -21.42
N ALA A 359 -16.88 5.37 -21.84
CA ALA A 359 -15.72 6.18 -21.49
C ALA A 359 -15.86 7.61 -22.03
N LEU A 360 -16.28 7.77 -23.29
CA LEU A 360 -16.53 9.09 -23.88
C LEU A 360 -17.60 9.89 -23.13
N LYS A 361 -18.69 9.21 -22.73
CA LYS A 361 -19.77 9.83 -21.93
C LYS A 361 -19.23 10.30 -20.57
N HIS A 362 -18.41 9.49 -19.91
CA HIS A 362 -17.78 9.86 -18.64
C HIS A 362 -16.84 11.07 -18.80
N GLN A 363 -15.93 11.06 -19.79
CA GLN A 363 -15.02 12.19 -20.04
C GLN A 363 -15.79 13.50 -20.35
N ARG A 364 -16.88 13.42 -21.12
CA ARG A 364 -17.77 14.57 -21.37
C ARG A 364 -18.45 15.08 -20.10
N GLY A 365 -18.84 14.18 -19.19
CA GLY A 365 -19.40 14.54 -17.89
C GLY A 365 -18.43 15.34 -17.03
N LEU A 366 -17.18 14.84 -16.90
CA LEU A 366 -16.11 15.53 -16.17
C LEU A 366 -15.77 16.90 -16.79
N LEU A 367 -15.65 16.96 -18.11
CA LEU A 367 -15.39 18.22 -18.82
C LEU A 367 -16.49 19.25 -18.60
N ARG A 368 -17.77 18.81 -18.63
CA ARG A 368 -18.91 19.68 -18.36
C ARG A 368 -18.87 20.22 -16.91
N GLU A 369 -18.67 19.35 -15.92
CA GLU A 369 -18.58 19.76 -14.51
C GLU A 369 -17.46 20.79 -14.30
N ASN A 370 -16.28 20.58 -14.87
CA ASN A 370 -15.16 21.51 -14.74
C ASN A 370 -15.44 22.87 -15.42
N ARG A 371 -16.12 22.89 -16.58
CA ARG A 371 -16.54 24.15 -17.22
C ARG A 371 -17.57 24.91 -16.40
N GLU A 372 -18.55 24.19 -15.84
CA GLU A 372 -19.58 24.79 -14.97
C GLU A 372 -18.95 25.40 -13.72
N HIS A 373 -18.09 24.66 -13.01
CA HIS A 373 -17.39 25.18 -11.83
C HIS A 373 -16.41 26.32 -12.17
N LEU A 374 -15.67 26.25 -13.28
CA LEU A 374 -14.81 27.36 -13.71
C LEU A 374 -15.61 28.65 -13.89
N ALA A 375 -16.75 28.57 -14.59
CA ALA A 375 -17.63 29.72 -14.79
C ALA A 375 -18.16 30.29 -13.47
N MET A 376 -18.58 29.42 -12.52
CA MET A 376 -19.03 29.85 -11.20
C MET A 376 -17.90 30.56 -10.43
N VAL A 377 -16.69 30.00 -10.43
CA VAL A 377 -15.53 30.58 -9.74
C VAL A 377 -15.15 31.93 -10.34
N GLU A 378 -15.10 32.05 -11.67
CA GLU A 378 -14.77 33.30 -12.36
C GLU A 378 -15.80 34.40 -12.12
N GLN A 379 -17.10 34.05 -12.04
CA GLN A 379 -18.15 34.99 -11.64
C GLN A 379 -17.95 35.52 -10.22
N VAL A 380 -17.60 34.66 -9.26
CA VAL A 380 -17.35 35.09 -7.88
C VAL A 380 -16.06 35.90 -7.78
N LEU A 381 -14.99 35.52 -8.49
CA LEU A 381 -13.75 36.28 -8.54
C LEU A 381 -13.96 37.71 -9.06
N ALA A 382 -14.91 37.93 -9.97
CA ALA A 382 -15.27 39.27 -10.43
C ALA A 382 -15.81 40.17 -9.29
N CYS A 383 -16.49 39.61 -8.28
CA CYS A 383 -16.95 40.36 -7.11
C CYS A 383 -15.80 40.91 -6.26
N PHE A 384 -14.60 40.33 -6.31
CA PHE A 384 -13.44 40.85 -5.60
C PHE A 384 -12.87 42.15 -6.18
N SER A 385 -13.36 42.59 -7.34
CA SER A 385 -13.06 43.94 -7.87
C SER A 385 -13.55 45.05 -6.94
N ASP A 386 -14.59 44.80 -6.15
CA ASP A 386 -15.00 45.66 -5.05
C ASP A 386 -14.17 45.33 -3.79
N GLU A 387 -13.46 46.33 -3.26
CA GLU A 387 -12.65 46.20 -2.05
C GLU A 387 -13.48 45.90 -0.79
N SER A 388 -14.78 46.26 -0.80
CA SER A 388 -15.70 46.02 0.31
C SER A 388 -16.26 44.59 0.37
N PHE A 389 -16.09 43.80 -0.70
CA PHE A 389 -16.55 42.41 -0.76
C PHE A 389 -15.79 41.51 0.25
N VAL A 390 -16.49 40.69 1.03
CA VAL A 390 -15.92 39.89 2.14
C VAL A 390 -15.26 40.77 3.23
N VAL A 391 -15.64 42.04 3.33
CA VAL A 391 -15.18 42.98 4.38
C VAL A 391 -16.38 43.64 5.05
N ASP A 392 -17.30 44.18 4.25
CA ASP A 392 -18.57 44.75 4.71
C ASP A 392 -19.73 43.79 4.44
N ALA A 393 -20.60 43.60 5.44
CA ALA A 393 -21.70 42.63 5.34
C ALA A 393 -22.77 43.05 4.32
N ALA A 394 -23.07 44.35 4.20
CA ALA A 394 -24.11 44.84 3.30
C ALA A 394 -23.63 44.82 1.83
N ALA A 395 -22.40 45.27 1.58
CA ALA A 395 -21.80 45.20 0.25
C ALA A 395 -21.63 43.75 -0.22
N THR A 396 -21.18 42.87 0.67
CA THR A 396 -21.10 41.42 0.39
C THR A 396 -22.48 40.85 0.08
N GLY A 397 -23.49 41.14 0.91
CA GLY A 397 -24.86 40.68 0.66
C GLY A 397 -25.44 41.16 -0.67
N ALA A 398 -25.15 42.40 -1.08
CA ALA A 398 -25.57 42.96 -2.36
C ALA A 398 -24.90 42.23 -3.54
N ALA A 399 -23.58 42.05 -3.50
CA ALA A 399 -22.84 41.30 -4.52
C ALA A 399 -23.35 39.85 -4.64
N LEU A 400 -23.56 39.17 -3.52
CA LEU A 400 -24.07 37.79 -3.48
C LEU A 400 -25.53 37.65 -3.92
N SER A 401 -26.32 38.73 -3.91
CA SER A 401 -27.69 38.73 -4.40
C SER A 401 -27.76 38.80 -5.93
N GLY A 402 -26.69 39.25 -6.58
CA GLY A 402 -26.57 39.27 -8.04
C GLY A 402 -26.15 37.93 -8.67
N LEU A 403 -25.73 36.96 -7.84
CA LEU A 403 -25.33 35.63 -8.29
C LEU A 403 -26.53 34.68 -8.42
N ASP A 404 -26.48 33.75 -9.36
CA ASP A 404 -27.48 32.70 -9.45
C ASP A 404 -27.39 31.73 -8.23
N ARG A 405 -28.46 30.95 -8.04
CA ARG A 405 -28.58 30.04 -6.88
C ARG A 405 -27.48 28.97 -6.82
N ALA A 406 -27.03 28.45 -7.96
CA ALA A 406 -26.01 27.41 -8.00
C ALA A 406 -24.65 27.99 -7.62
N THR A 407 -24.28 29.14 -8.21
CA THR A 407 -23.04 29.86 -7.88
C THR A 407 -23.00 30.26 -6.41
N ARG A 408 -24.13 30.72 -5.85
CA ARG A 408 -24.23 31.04 -4.42
C ARG A 408 -24.06 29.81 -3.52
N THR A 409 -24.70 28.70 -3.86
CA THR A 409 -24.57 27.44 -3.09
C THR A 409 -23.12 26.94 -3.12
N PHE A 410 -22.47 26.98 -4.28
CA PHE A 410 -21.07 26.62 -4.44
C PHE A 410 -20.16 27.50 -3.57
N LEU A 411 -20.39 28.82 -3.55
CA LEU A 411 -19.62 29.74 -2.72
C LEU A 411 -19.81 29.47 -1.22
N ASP A 412 -21.03 29.21 -0.77
CA ASP A 412 -21.31 28.86 0.64
C ASP A 412 -20.55 27.59 1.07
N GLU A 413 -20.41 26.62 0.17
CA GLU A 413 -19.57 25.44 0.40
C GLU A 413 -18.08 25.77 0.50
N GLN A 414 -17.56 26.64 -0.38
CA GLN A 414 -16.16 27.07 -0.33
C GLN A 414 -15.87 27.91 0.93
N PHE A 415 -16.82 28.75 1.35
CA PHE A 415 -16.71 29.50 2.59
C PHE A 415 -16.63 28.57 3.81
N ARG A 416 -17.51 27.58 3.87
CA ARG A 416 -17.47 26.54 4.91
C ARG A 416 -16.16 25.77 4.89
N TYR A 417 -15.63 25.46 3.71
CA TYR A 417 -14.32 24.84 3.57
C TYR A 417 -13.24 25.71 4.20
N ILE A 418 -13.15 27.00 3.87
CA ILE A 418 -12.15 27.93 4.40
C ILE A 418 -12.20 28.01 5.93
N LEU A 419 -13.40 28.16 6.50
CA LEU A 419 -13.55 28.21 7.96
C LEU A 419 -13.12 26.90 8.64
N ASN A 420 -13.44 25.76 8.04
CA ASN A 420 -13.00 24.47 8.54
C ASN A 420 -11.48 24.27 8.35
N THR A 421 -10.87 24.79 7.28
CA THR A 421 -9.41 24.80 7.10
C THR A 421 -8.74 25.60 8.21
N LEU A 422 -9.30 26.77 8.58
CA LEU A 422 -8.83 27.54 9.72
C LEU A 422 -8.93 26.74 11.02
N LEU A 423 -10.05 26.06 11.27
CA LEU A 423 -10.20 25.18 12.44
C LEU A 423 -9.15 24.07 12.47
N LEU A 424 -8.92 23.42 11.33
CA LEU A 424 -7.92 22.36 11.21
C LEU A 424 -6.51 22.89 11.49
N SER A 425 -6.19 24.09 11.01
CA SER A 425 -4.89 24.74 11.25
C SER A 425 -4.64 25.05 12.73
N ARG A 426 -5.70 25.35 13.51
CA ARG A 426 -5.61 25.60 14.95
C ARG A 426 -5.53 24.33 15.79
N LYS A 427 -5.86 23.18 15.20
CA LYS A 427 -5.89 21.89 15.92
C LYS A 427 -4.50 21.37 16.28
N GLU A 428 -3.47 21.62 15.47
CA GLU A 428 -2.11 21.16 15.82
C GLU A 428 -1.44 21.98 16.90
N PRO A 429 -1.46 23.33 16.88
CA PRO A 429 -0.94 24.09 18.02
C PRO A 429 -1.63 23.68 19.33
N LEU A 430 -2.96 23.50 19.30
CA LEU A 430 -3.72 22.99 20.44
C LEU A 430 -3.23 21.61 20.90
N LEU A 431 -3.03 20.67 19.96
CA LEU A 431 -2.50 19.34 20.27
C LEU A 431 -1.07 19.42 20.83
N ALA A 432 -0.21 20.26 20.28
CA ALA A 432 1.17 20.43 20.72
C ALA A 432 1.25 20.93 22.17
N GLU A 433 0.44 21.94 22.52
CA GLU A 433 0.35 22.44 23.90
C GLU A 433 -0.27 21.40 24.85
N ARG A 434 -1.27 20.63 24.38
CA ARG A 434 -1.84 19.51 25.13
C ARG A 434 -0.80 18.44 25.41
N LEU A 435 0.01 18.06 24.43
CA LEU A 435 1.09 17.09 24.60
C LEU A 435 2.16 17.62 25.57
N ALA A 436 2.52 18.91 25.49
CA ALA A 436 3.43 19.53 26.46
C ALA A 436 2.88 19.48 27.89
N PHE A 437 1.59 19.75 28.08
CA PHE A 437 0.90 19.62 29.37
C PHE A 437 0.91 18.17 29.88
N LEU A 438 0.59 17.19 29.03
CA LEU A 438 0.60 15.77 29.40
C LEU A 438 2.00 15.26 29.78
N ARG A 439 3.04 15.68 29.05
CA ARG A 439 4.45 15.34 29.36
C ARG A 439 4.92 15.96 30.68
N GLY A 440 4.35 17.10 31.08
CA GLY A 440 4.61 17.74 32.37
C GLY A 440 3.86 17.12 33.56
N GLY A 441 3.36 15.89 33.44
CA GLY A 441 2.60 15.21 34.50
C GLY A 441 1.16 15.74 34.68
N ALA A 442 0.64 16.47 33.69
CA ALA A 442 -0.69 17.09 33.73
C ALA A 442 -0.89 18.05 34.92
N ASP A 443 0.16 18.79 35.32
CA ASP A 443 0.09 19.80 36.38
C ASP A 443 -0.80 21.00 35.97
N THR A 444 -1.99 21.05 36.56
CA THR A 444 -2.99 22.11 36.32
C THR A 444 -2.59 23.49 36.87
N ALA A 445 -1.54 23.60 37.67
CA ALA A 445 -1.01 24.90 38.13
C ALA A 445 0.16 25.42 37.25
N GLY A 446 0.68 24.59 36.35
CA GLY A 446 1.86 24.87 35.55
C GLY A 446 1.67 25.87 34.40
N GLU A 447 2.78 26.32 33.82
CA GLU A 447 2.78 27.16 32.62
C GLU A 447 2.23 26.43 31.38
N ALA A 448 2.53 25.13 31.24
CA ALA A 448 2.06 24.32 30.13
C ALA A 448 0.51 24.22 30.09
N PHE A 449 -0.14 24.14 31.26
CA PHE A 449 -1.61 24.14 31.33
C PHE A 449 -2.21 25.47 30.88
N ARG A 450 -1.60 26.61 31.28
CA ARG A 450 -2.03 27.94 30.85
C ARG A 450 -1.91 28.10 29.32
N ARG A 451 -0.78 27.68 28.74
CA ARG A 451 -0.59 27.69 27.28
C ARG A 451 -1.60 26.79 26.56
N PHE A 452 -1.93 25.63 27.12
CA PHE A 452 -2.98 24.76 26.60
C PHE A 452 -4.36 25.44 26.61
N LEU A 453 -4.74 26.12 27.70
CA LEU A 453 -6.01 26.87 27.78
C LEU A 453 -6.05 28.04 26.79
N ASP A 454 -4.94 28.75 26.60
CA ASP A 454 -4.85 29.84 25.62
C ASP A 454 -5.02 29.31 24.18
N ALA A 455 -4.38 28.18 23.85
CA ALA A 455 -4.55 27.52 22.56
C ALA A 455 -5.98 26.98 22.37
N GLN A 456 -6.59 26.47 23.44
CA GLN A 456 -7.98 26.01 23.43
C GLN A 456 -8.94 27.17 23.14
N LYS A 457 -8.75 28.31 23.81
CA LYS A 457 -9.54 29.52 23.56
C LYS A 457 -9.40 30.01 22.11
N ALA A 458 -8.17 30.02 21.57
CA ALA A 458 -7.94 30.40 20.18
C ALA A 458 -8.63 29.46 19.17
N TYR A 459 -8.73 28.16 19.48
CA TYR A 459 -9.51 27.21 18.69
C TYR A 459 -11.02 27.47 18.82
N GLU A 460 -11.51 27.70 20.03
CA GLU A 460 -12.92 27.98 20.31
C GLU A 460 -13.42 29.26 19.63
N ASP A 461 -12.60 30.32 19.59
CA ASP A 461 -12.90 31.58 18.89
C ASP A 461 -13.26 31.35 17.41
N VAL A 462 -12.53 30.47 16.72
CA VAL A 462 -12.82 30.10 15.33
C VAL A 462 -13.99 29.11 15.24
N LEU A 463 -14.16 28.24 16.24
CA LEU A 463 -15.22 27.22 16.25
C LEU A 463 -16.62 27.85 16.27
N VAL A 464 -16.76 29.03 16.89
CA VAL A 464 -18.02 29.78 16.93
C VAL A 464 -18.52 30.12 15.52
N ILE A 465 -17.62 30.51 14.61
CA ILE A 465 -17.98 30.94 13.25
C ILE A 465 -18.10 29.79 12.24
N GLY A 466 -17.57 28.59 12.54
CA GLY A 466 -17.40 27.45 11.63
C GLY A 466 -18.67 26.83 11.00
N GLY A 467 -19.85 27.43 11.20
CA GLY A 467 -21.10 27.03 10.57
C GLY A 467 -21.99 28.20 10.14
N TYR A 468 -21.51 29.44 10.21
CA TYR A 468 -22.27 30.62 9.83
C TYR A 468 -22.03 31.02 8.37
N PRO A 469 -23.05 31.59 7.69
CA PRO A 469 -22.86 32.17 6.38
C PRO A 469 -21.97 33.41 6.46
N VAL A 470 -21.31 33.76 5.35
CA VAL A 470 -20.28 34.82 5.32
C VAL A 470 -20.83 36.17 5.80
N GLU A 471 -22.07 36.51 5.45
CA GLU A 471 -22.69 37.78 5.85
C GLU A 471 -22.87 37.88 7.36
N LYS A 472 -23.24 36.76 8.02
CA LYS A 472 -23.37 36.70 9.48
C LYS A 472 -22.01 36.80 10.16
N VAL A 473 -21.00 36.14 9.61
CA VAL A 473 -19.62 36.24 10.13
C VAL A 473 -19.14 37.69 10.04
N LEU A 474 -19.41 38.40 8.94
CA LEU A 474 -19.02 39.81 8.80
C LEU A 474 -19.82 40.74 9.71
N ALA A 475 -21.13 40.52 9.87
CA ALA A 475 -22.01 41.36 10.67
C ALA A 475 -21.78 41.23 12.18
N GLU A 476 -21.63 39.99 12.69
CA GLU A 476 -21.51 39.73 14.12
C GLU A 476 -20.05 39.53 14.59
N TYR A 477 -19.14 39.13 13.69
CA TYR A 477 -17.76 38.75 14.01
C TYR A 477 -16.71 39.43 13.10
N GLY A 478 -17.00 40.64 12.60
CA GLY A 478 -16.15 41.36 11.65
C GLY A 478 -14.70 41.57 12.09
N ASP A 479 -14.45 41.79 13.39
CA ASP A 479 -13.08 41.88 13.93
C ASP A 479 -12.31 40.57 13.82
N LEU A 480 -12.97 39.43 14.09
CA LEU A 480 -12.37 38.11 13.91
C LEU A 480 -12.11 37.84 12.42
N ALA A 481 -13.06 38.16 11.54
CA ALA A 481 -12.92 38.03 10.10
C ALA A 481 -11.69 38.81 9.55
N ARG A 482 -11.45 40.02 10.05
CA ARG A 482 -10.24 40.81 9.74
C ARG A 482 -8.97 40.16 10.28
N ARG A 483 -8.97 39.71 11.54
CA ARG A 483 -7.79 39.08 12.17
C ARG A 483 -7.35 37.78 11.49
N VAL A 484 -8.29 37.01 10.94
CA VAL A 484 -7.98 35.79 10.17
C VAL A 484 -7.79 36.03 8.68
N GLU A 485 -7.82 37.30 8.25
CA GLU A 485 -7.67 37.71 6.84
C GLU A 485 -8.66 37.01 5.90
N LEU A 486 -9.93 36.94 6.29
CA LEU A 486 -10.95 36.16 5.60
C LEU A 486 -11.08 36.48 4.10
N ARG A 487 -11.03 37.77 3.71
CA ARG A 487 -11.04 38.19 2.30
C ARG A 487 -9.87 37.59 1.52
N ARG A 488 -8.66 37.60 2.08
CA ARG A 488 -7.45 37.03 1.45
C ARG A 488 -7.63 35.53 1.23
N LEU A 489 -8.05 34.80 2.27
CA LEU A 489 -8.27 33.35 2.20
C LEU A 489 -9.36 32.97 1.18
N CYS A 490 -10.46 33.73 1.11
CA CYS A 490 -11.51 33.51 0.12
C CYS A 490 -10.99 33.71 -1.31
N ARG A 491 -10.22 34.78 -1.54
CA ARG A 491 -9.63 35.07 -2.84
C ARG A 491 -8.65 33.97 -3.27
N GLU A 492 -7.71 33.61 -2.41
CA GLU A 492 -6.70 32.57 -2.69
C GLU A 492 -7.35 31.22 -2.99
N ARG A 493 -8.38 30.82 -2.25
CA ARG A 493 -9.12 29.58 -2.51
C ARG A 493 -9.77 29.61 -3.89
N LEU A 494 -10.41 30.71 -4.27
CA LEU A 494 -11.09 30.81 -5.57
C LEU A 494 -10.09 30.90 -6.73
N GLU A 495 -8.99 31.62 -6.58
CA GLU A 495 -7.91 31.67 -7.58
C GLU A 495 -7.30 30.28 -7.81
N PHE A 496 -7.08 29.52 -6.72
CA PHE A 496 -6.63 28.13 -6.78
C PHE A 496 -7.64 27.23 -7.53
N LEU A 497 -8.93 27.31 -7.20
CA LEU A 497 -9.96 26.54 -7.89
C LEU A 497 -10.11 26.92 -9.37
N ALA A 498 -9.94 28.19 -9.72
CA ALA A 498 -9.95 28.64 -11.11
C ALA A 498 -8.80 28.01 -11.90
N ALA A 499 -7.58 28.01 -11.34
CA ALA A 499 -6.43 27.37 -11.96
C ALA A 499 -6.65 25.86 -12.14
N TYR A 500 -7.12 25.19 -11.09
CA TYR A 500 -7.45 23.76 -11.12
C TYR A 500 -8.46 23.43 -12.22
N HIS A 501 -9.59 24.13 -12.28
CA HIS A 501 -10.63 23.83 -13.27
C HIS A 501 -10.19 24.17 -14.70
N ARG A 502 -9.39 25.23 -14.90
CA ARG A 502 -8.85 25.58 -16.22
C ARG A 502 -7.95 24.47 -16.77
N GLU A 503 -7.02 23.97 -15.96
CA GLU A 503 -6.18 22.82 -16.31
C GLU A 503 -7.02 21.57 -16.62
N HIS A 504 -8.05 21.28 -15.83
CA HIS A 504 -8.90 20.12 -16.04
C HIS A 504 -9.83 20.22 -17.26
N VAL A 505 -10.19 21.44 -17.68
CA VAL A 505 -10.88 21.68 -18.95
C VAL A 505 -9.96 21.34 -20.13
N GLU A 506 -8.72 21.81 -20.12
CA GLU A 506 -7.72 21.51 -21.16
C GLU A 506 -7.45 20.00 -21.27
N ARG A 507 -7.23 19.34 -20.12
CA ARG A 507 -7.05 17.88 -20.06
C ARG A 507 -8.30 17.12 -20.54
N GLY A 508 -9.50 17.61 -20.21
CA GLY A 508 -10.76 17.02 -20.64
C GLY A 508 -11.01 17.15 -22.14
N ASP A 509 -10.68 18.29 -22.75
CA ASP A 509 -10.76 18.48 -24.20
C ASP A 509 -9.81 17.54 -24.94
N MET A 510 -8.57 17.42 -24.47
CA MET A 510 -7.59 16.45 -24.99
C MET A 510 -8.10 15.00 -24.87
N ALA A 511 -8.66 14.62 -23.72
CA ALA A 511 -9.20 13.27 -23.51
C ALA A 511 -10.36 12.94 -24.46
N VAL A 512 -11.29 13.89 -24.66
CA VAL A 512 -12.42 13.73 -25.57
C VAL A 512 -11.94 13.61 -27.02
N GLU A 513 -10.93 14.39 -27.43
CA GLU A 513 -10.38 14.31 -28.79
C GLU A 513 -9.64 13.00 -29.02
N LEU A 514 -8.77 12.59 -28.10
CA LEU A 514 -8.04 11.32 -28.18
C LEU A 514 -8.98 10.12 -28.29
N ASN A 515 -10.04 10.09 -27.48
CA ASN A 515 -11.05 9.03 -27.54
C ASN A 515 -11.72 8.99 -28.93
N ARG A 516 -12.12 10.14 -29.50
CA ARG A 516 -12.72 10.20 -30.85
C ARG A 516 -11.81 9.65 -31.93
N ARG A 517 -10.49 9.93 -31.85
CA ARG A 517 -9.51 9.42 -32.82
C ARG A 517 -9.43 7.90 -32.80
N PHE A 518 -9.40 7.30 -31.60
CA PHE A 518 -9.37 5.85 -31.46
C PHE A 518 -10.70 5.18 -31.84
N GLN A 519 -11.84 5.84 -31.59
CA GLN A 519 -13.17 5.32 -31.98
C GLN A 519 -13.38 5.21 -33.50
N ARG A 520 -12.56 5.90 -34.31
CA ARG A 520 -12.59 5.74 -35.77
C ARG A 520 -12.13 4.36 -36.22
N TYR A 521 -11.21 3.74 -35.47
CA TYR A 521 -10.70 2.43 -35.83
C TYR A 521 -11.71 1.36 -35.46
N ARG A 522 -12.08 0.55 -36.45
CA ARG A 522 -12.86 -0.67 -36.23
C ARG A 522 -12.08 -1.69 -35.42
N ARG A 523 -10.75 -1.67 -35.52
CA ARG A 523 -9.86 -2.62 -34.84
C ARG A 523 -8.53 -1.98 -34.48
N VAL A 524 -8.11 -2.21 -33.24
CA VAL A 524 -6.83 -1.76 -32.70
C VAL A 524 -6.08 -2.96 -32.17
N VAL A 525 -4.92 -3.27 -32.74
CA VAL A 525 -4.05 -4.37 -32.30
C VAL A 525 -2.85 -3.78 -31.59
N VAL A 526 -2.49 -4.34 -30.45
CA VAL A 526 -1.41 -3.83 -29.60
C VAL A 526 -0.24 -4.80 -29.65
N CYS A 527 0.95 -4.29 -29.95
CA CYS A 527 2.21 -5.01 -29.83
C CYS A 527 3.10 -4.27 -28.82
N THR A 528 3.69 -5.02 -27.88
CA THR A 528 4.67 -4.48 -26.94
C THR A 528 5.98 -5.28 -27.01
N PRO A 529 7.15 -4.63 -27.08
CA PRO A 529 8.42 -5.33 -26.93
C PRO A 529 8.72 -5.60 -25.45
N LEU A 530 9.11 -6.84 -25.12
CA LEU A 530 9.67 -7.19 -23.82
C LEU A 530 10.89 -8.11 -23.99
N LEU A 531 11.81 -7.68 -24.84
CA LEU A 531 13.04 -8.42 -25.12
C LEU A 531 14.15 -8.00 -24.13
N VAL A 532 15.05 -8.92 -23.80
CA VAL A 532 16.14 -8.71 -22.84
C VAL A 532 17.45 -9.34 -23.33
N PRO A 533 18.60 -8.70 -23.08
CA PRO A 533 19.90 -9.26 -23.43
C PRO A 533 20.27 -10.43 -22.50
N GLU A 534 21.21 -11.26 -22.93
CA GLU A 534 21.76 -12.35 -22.12
C GLU A 534 22.77 -11.81 -21.10
N LEU A 535 22.61 -12.17 -19.82
CA LEU A 535 23.55 -11.77 -18.75
C LEU A 535 24.45 -12.91 -18.30
N SER A 536 24.02 -14.17 -18.50
CA SER A 536 24.65 -15.38 -18.01
C SER A 536 25.33 -16.12 -19.17
N ARG A 537 26.68 -16.12 -19.22
CA ARG A 537 27.45 -16.95 -20.17
C ARG A 537 28.00 -18.23 -19.53
N ALA A 538 27.16 -18.95 -18.79
CA ALA A 538 27.53 -20.29 -18.32
C ALA A 538 27.33 -21.34 -19.44
N GLY A 539 28.18 -21.30 -20.46
CA GLY A 539 28.61 -22.50 -21.21
C GLY A 539 27.69 -23.17 -22.25
N GLY A 540 26.57 -22.58 -22.68
CA GLY A 540 25.73 -23.11 -23.77
C GLY A 540 25.81 -22.28 -25.06
N ALA A 541 25.53 -22.88 -26.22
CA ALA A 541 25.26 -22.12 -27.44
C ALA A 541 24.06 -21.17 -27.19
N ASP A 542 24.24 -19.88 -27.48
CA ASP A 542 23.25 -18.81 -27.23
C ASP A 542 22.05 -18.98 -28.18
N VAL A 543 21.10 -19.82 -27.79
CA VAL A 543 19.83 -19.99 -28.50
C VAL A 543 18.89 -18.89 -28.03
N GLU A 544 18.49 -18.02 -28.95
CA GLU A 544 17.46 -17.01 -28.70
C GLU A 544 16.10 -17.69 -28.66
N GLU A 545 15.68 -18.13 -27.47
CA GLU A 545 14.36 -18.76 -27.29
C GLU A 545 13.30 -17.71 -26.98
N VAL A 546 12.37 -17.53 -27.91
CA VAL A 546 11.30 -16.53 -27.81
C VAL A 546 9.91 -17.14 -27.89
N SER A 547 8.97 -16.49 -27.24
CA SER A 547 7.54 -16.77 -27.36
C SER A 547 6.75 -15.48 -27.15
N PHE A 548 5.42 -15.60 -27.16
CA PHE A 548 4.53 -14.47 -26.92
C PHE A 548 3.70 -14.66 -25.66
N PHE A 549 3.28 -13.53 -25.08
CA PHE A 549 2.30 -13.49 -23.99
C PHE A 549 1.22 -12.45 -24.32
N MET A 550 -0.03 -12.74 -23.93
CA MET A 550 -1.20 -11.89 -24.23
C MET A 550 -1.90 -11.32 -22.99
N GLY A 551 -1.28 -11.34 -21.81
CA GLY A 551 -1.84 -10.73 -20.59
C GLY A 551 -2.93 -11.54 -19.88
N ASP A 552 -3.97 -11.98 -20.59
CA ASP A 552 -5.13 -12.67 -20.02
C ASP A 552 -5.46 -13.99 -20.74
N ARG A 553 -6.08 -14.92 -20.02
CA ARG A 553 -6.46 -16.25 -20.51
C ARG A 553 -7.42 -16.20 -21.70
N LYS A 554 -8.42 -15.32 -21.70
CA LYS A 554 -9.40 -15.25 -22.80
C LYS A 554 -8.74 -14.78 -24.10
N ASN A 555 -7.85 -13.80 -24.03
CA ASN A 555 -7.07 -13.34 -25.19
C ASN A 555 -6.21 -14.46 -25.77
N HIS A 556 -5.53 -15.25 -24.92
CA HIS A 556 -4.76 -16.41 -25.39
C HIS A 556 -5.62 -17.47 -26.08
N GLN A 557 -6.88 -17.63 -25.68
CA GLN A 557 -7.79 -18.63 -26.26
C GLN A 557 -8.37 -18.17 -27.61
N ILE A 558 -8.73 -16.89 -27.73
CA ILE A 558 -9.44 -16.36 -28.90
C ILE A 558 -8.46 -15.81 -29.94
N THR A 559 -7.57 -14.92 -29.52
CA THR A 559 -6.65 -14.19 -30.41
C THR A 559 -5.27 -14.86 -30.49
N GLY A 560 -4.86 -15.59 -29.45
CA GLY A 560 -3.58 -16.31 -29.38
C GLY A 560 -3.25 -17.17 -30.60
N PRO A 561 -4.19 -17.99 -31.11
CA PRO A 561 -4.08 -18.66 -32.39
C PRO A 561 -3.55 -17.81 -33.55
N ALA A 562 -4.12 -16.62 -33.77
CA ALA A 562 -3.76 -15.77 -34.91
C ALA A 562 -2.37 -15.14 -34.72
N VAL A 563 -2.03 -14.74 -33.49
CA VAL A 563 -0.68 -14.26 -33.14
C VAL A 563 0.34 -15.38 -33.33
N ASN A 564 0.03 -16.58 -32.85
CA ASN A 564 0.90 -17.73 -32.96
C ASN A 564 1.19 -18.09 -34.42
N ASP A 565 0.15 -18.16 -35.25
CA ASP A 565 0.29 -18.58 -36.64
C ASP A 565 1.13 -17.55 -37.43
N LEU A 566 0.97 -16.25 -37.14
CA LEU A 566 1.82 -15.19 -37.70
C LEU A 566 3.28 -15.29 -37.26
N LEU A 567 3.53 -15.43 -35.95
CA LEU A 567 4.89 -15.49 -35.41
C LEU A 567 5.61 -16.79 -35.82
N ALA A 568 4.89 -17.91 -35.88
CA ALA A 568 5.42 -19.17 -36.39
C ALA A 568 5.83 -19.05 -37.86
N PHE A 569 4.99 -18.43 -38.70
CA PHE A 569 5.31 -18.18 -40.10
C PHE A 569 6.58 -17.33 -40.26
N ILE A 570 6.72 -16.26 -39.49
CA ILE A 570 7.92 -15.40 -39.51
C ILE A 570 9.15 -16.19 -39.03
N ALA A 571 9.01 -16.99 -37.97
CA ALA A 571 10.10 -17.81 -37.45
C ALA A 571 10.56 -18.89 -38.45
N GLU A 572 9.65 -19.46 -39.24
CA GLU A 572 9.97 -20.42 -40.32
C GLU A 572 10.76 -19.79 -41.47
N GLN A 573 10.60 -18.48 -41.68
CA GLN A 573 11.34 -17.71 -42.69
C GLN A 573 12.71 -17.20 -42.20
N ALA A 574 13.00 -17.31 -40.89
CA ALA A 574 14.28 -16.91 -40.33
C ALA A 574 15.41 -17.86 -40.76
N ASP A 575 16.63 -17.35 -40.88
CA ASP A 575 17.79 -18.20 -41.20
C ASP A 575 18.07 -19.17 -40.04
N PRO A 576 18.09 -20.50 -40.26
CA PRO A 576 18.40 -21.45 -39.20
C PRO A 576 19.76 -21.22 -38.51
N SER A 577 20.70 -20.55 -39.18
CA SER A 577 22.00 -20.16 -38.61
C SER A 577 21.93 -19.00 -37.61
N ASP A 578 20.79 -18.29 -37.53
CA ASP A 578 20.58 -17.21 -36.56
C ASP A 578 20.31 -17.71 -35.13
N GLY A 579 20.13 -19.03 -34.92
CA GLY A 579 19.97 -19.60 -33.57
C GLY A 579 18.65 -19.23 -32.88
N LEU A 580 17.65 -18.76 -33.64
CA LEU A 580 16.31 -18.44 -33.16
C LEU A 580 15.51 -19.72 -32.89
N ARG A 581 14.91 -19.81 -31.70
CA ARG A 581 13.96 -20.86 -31.37
C ARG A 581 12.63 -20.24 -30.95
N TYR A 582 11.63 -20.31 -31.81
CA TYR A 582 10.27 -19.90 -31.47
C TYR A 582 9.52 -21.03 -30.77
N LEU A 583 8.98 -20.74 -29.57
CA LEU A 583 8.08 -21.64 -28.87
C LEU A 583 6.63 -21.30 -29.22
N SER A 584 6.03 -22.13 -30.07
CA SER A 584 4.61 -22.05 -30.41
C SER A 584 3.69 -22.25 -29.21
N GLN A 585 2.49 -21.70 -29.31
CA GLN A 585 1.47 -21.79 -28.26
C GLN A 585 1.16 -23.24 -27.89
N ALA A 586 1.26 -23.54 -26.59
CA ALA A 586 0.97 -24.85 -26.01
C ALA A 586 -0.28 -24.83 -25.11
N PRO A 587 -0.84 -25.99 -24.71
CA PRO A 587 -1.87 -26.01 -23.65
C PRO A 587 -1.37 -25.33 -22.38
N ARG A 588 -2.18 -24.44 -21.80
CA ARG A 588 -1.85 -23.60 -20.62
C ARG A 588 -0.70 -22.61 -20.85
N HIS A 589 -0.45 -22.21 -22.09
CA HIS A 589 0.54 -21.17 -22.43
C HIS A 589 0.44 -19.93 -21.53
N GLU A 590 -0.78 -19.47 -21.26
CA GLU A 590 -1.08 -18.28 -20.46
C GLU A 590 -0.61 -18.39 -19.01
N ALA A 591 -0.55 -19.61 -18.47
CA ALA A 591 -0.15 -19.85 -17.08
C ALA A 591 1.37 -20.01 -16.96
N VAL A 592 2.05 -20.42 -18.03
CA VAL A 592 3.50 -20.66 -18.03
C VAL A 592 4.28 -19.38 -18.28
N MET A 593 3.85 -18.55 -19.24
CA MET A 593 4.63 -17.37 -19.66
C MET A 593 4.95 -16.39 -18.52
N PRO A 594 4.02 -16.04 -17.60
CA PRO A 594 4.34 -15.15 -16.49
C PRO A 594 5.49 -15.65 -15.60
N THR A 595 5.65 -16.98 -15.44
CA THR A 595 6.74 -17.57 -14.64
C THR A 595 8.12 -17.33 -15.25
N LYS A 596 8.18 -17.07 -16.56
CA LYS A 596 9.42 -16.78 -17.30
C LYS A 596 9.86 -15.33 -17.19
N LEU A 597 8.97 -14.44 -16.72
CA LEU A 597 9.27 -13.02 -16.60
C LEU A 597 10.06 -12.66 -15.35
N GLY A 598 10.36 -13.57 -14.42
CA GLY A 598 11.19 -13.25 -13.24
C GLY A 598 10.67 -12.06 -12.39
N GLY A 599 9.37 -11.74 -12.50
CA GLY A 599 8.74 -10.56 -11.90
C GLY A 599 8.94 -9.24 -12.66
N ALA A 600 9.52 -9.25 -13.87
CA ALA A 600 9.44 -8.15 -14.83
C ALA A 600 7.99 -7.91 -15.26
N THR A 601 7.77 -6.73 -15.80
CA THR A 601 6.45 -6.09 -15.78
C THR A 601 6.08 -5.67 -17.17
N SER A 602 4.80 -5.80 -17.49
CA SER A 602 4.27 -5.47 -18.81
C SER A 602 3.00 -4.66 -18.67
N ASP A 603 2.90 -3.57 -19.42
CA ASP A 603 1.69 -2.76 -19.60
C ASP A 603 0.69 -3.44 -20.55
N LEU A 604 1.09 -4.52 -21.25
CA LEU A 604 0.24 -5.30 -22.14
C LEU A 604 -1.04 -5.79 -21.46
N THR A 605 -0.93 -6.23 -20.20
CA THR A 605 -2.05 -6.81 -19.46
C THR A 605 -3.25 -5.87 -19.38
N TYR A 606 -3.03 -4.55 -19.36
CA TYR A 606 -4.09 -3.56 -19.30
C TYR A 606 -4.84 -3.43 -20.64
N TRP A 607 -4.11 -3.44 -21.75
CA TRP A 607 -4.71 -3.48 -23.08
C TRP A 607 -5.57 -4.74 -23.24
N SER A 608 -5.04 -5.88 -22.81
CA SER A 608 -5.76 -7.16 -22.79
C SER A 608 -7.02 -7.12 -21.93
N PHE A 609 -6.97 -6.51 -20.73
CA PHE A 609 -8.13 -6.36 -19.85
C PHE A 609 -9.20 -5.43 -20.41
N ALA A 610 -8.79 -4.39 -21.14
CA ALA A 610 -9.71 -3.52 -21.87
C ALA A 610 -10.30 -4.20 -23.12
N GLY A 611 -9.94 -5.45 -23.43
CA GLY A 611 -10.47 -6.21 -24.56
C GLY A 611 -9.78 -5.93 -25.90
N TYR A 612 -8.68 -5.18 -25.90
CA TYR A 612 -7.87 -4.98 -27.10
C TYR A 612 -7.02 -6.24 -27.37
N PRO A 613 -6.99 -6.75 -28.62
CA PRO A 613 -6.05 -7.79 -29.04
C PRO A 613 -4.62 -7.31 -28.79
N ALA A 614 -3.94 -7.87 -27.79
CA ALA A 614 -2.63 -7.40 -27.37
C ALA A 614 -1.67 -8.60 -27.19
N PHE A 615 -0.47 -8.52 -27.78
CA PHE A 615 0.61 -9.48 -27.51
C PHE A 615 1.96 -8.79 -27.26
N GLN A 616 2.81 -9.47 -26.50
CA GLN A 616 4.22 -9.11 -26.33
C GLN A 616 5.11 -10.23 -26.83
N LEU A 617 6.22 -9.90 -27.50
CA LEU A 617 7.29 -10.86 -27.78
C LEU A 617 8.31 -10.82 -26.64
N MET A 618 8.67 -11.99 -26.11
CA MET A 618 9.53 -12.12 -24.94
C MET A 618 10.48 -13.32 -25.04
N HIS A 619 11.64 -13.23 -24.41
CA HIS A 619 12.53 -14.38 -24.21
C HIS A 619 12.00 -15.29 -23.10
N THR A 620 12.08 -16.61 -23.28
CA THR A 620 11.58 -17.61 -22.29
C THR A 620 12.68 -18.29 -21.49
N ASN A 621 13.94 -18.20 -21.94
CA ASN A 621 15.13 -18.79 -21.31
C ASN A 621 15.99 -17.78 -20.54
N ARG A 622 15.55 -16.51 -20.38
CA ARG A 622 16.33 -15.40 -19.79
C ARG A 622 15.77 -14.85 -18.47
N VAL A 623 15.32 -15.73 -17.57
CA VAL A 623 14.70 -15.34 -16.29
C VAL A 623 15.63 -14.45 -15.45
N GLU A 624 16.93 -14.75 -15.42
CA GLU A 624 17.94 -13.98 -14.66
C GLU A 624 18.06 -12.54 -15.15
N SER A 625 18.00 -12.31 -16.47
CA SER A 625 17.97 -10.96 -17.04
C SER A 625 16.74 -10.19 -16.60
N TYR A 626 15.56 -10.81 -16.59
CA TYR A 626 14.36 -10.14 -16.10
C TYR A 626 14.38 -9.83 -14.60
N GLN A 627 15.06 -10.64 -13.78
CA GLN A 627 15.20 -10.37 -12.35
C GLN A 627 16.02 -9.10 -12.04
N GLN A 628 16.82 -8.64 -13.00
CA GLN A 628 17.63 -7.42 -12.92
C GLN A 628 16.89 -6.16 -13.42
N TRP A 629 15.57 -6.25 -13.68
CA TRP A 629 14.77 -5.15 -14.26
C TRP A 629 14.87 -3.82 -13.50
N ALA A 630 15.07 -3.88 -12.18
CA ALA A 630 15.13 -2.72 -11.28
C ALA A 630 16.49 -2.55 -10.60
N SER A 631 17.55 -2.97 -11.29
CA SER A 631 18.91 -2.78 -10.83
C SER A 631 19.25 -1.28 -10.76
N PRO A 632 19.77 -0.77 -9.63
CA PRO A 632 20.17 0.63 -9.47
C PRO A 632 21.56 0.93 -10.05
N ILE A 633 22.20 -0.08 -10.64
CA ILE A 633 23.52 0.01 -11.26
C ILE A 633 23.39 -0.17 -12.77
N ASP A 634 24.32 0.41 -13.52
CA ASP A 634 24.39 0.21 -14.95
C ASP A 634 25.04 -1.16 -15.25
N LEU A 635 24.27 -2.01 -15.94
CA LEU A 635 24.69 -3.37 -16.26
C LEU A 635 25.45 -3.36 -17.58
N GLU A 636 26.79 -3.26 -17.54
CA GLU A 636 27.63 -3.18 -18.74
C GLU A 636 27.32 -4.28 -19.76
N ARG A 637 27.13 -5.52 -19.31
CA ARG A 637 26.75 -6.65 -20.17
C ARG A 637 25.41 -6.48 -20.87
N ALA A 638 24.46 -5.76 -20.28
CA ALA A 638 23.16 -5.50 -20.89
C ALA A 638 23.21 -4.48 -22.06
N ARG A 639 24.39 -3.91 -22.35
CA ARG A 639 24.63 -3.07 -23.53
C ARG A 639 25.03 -3.88 -24.77
N ASP A 640 25.45 -5.13 -24.59
CA ASP A 640 25.74 -6.03 -25.72
C ASP A 640 24.44 -6.68 -26.21
N LEU A 641 23.87 -6.12 -27.27
CA LEU A 641 22.62 -6.62 -27.86
C LEU A 641 22.84 -7.71 -28.92
N THR A 642 24.07 -8.21 -29.11
CA THR A 642 24.34 -9.27 -30.11
C THR A 642 23.59 -10.56 -29.81
N SER A 643 23.30 -10.84 -28.54
CA SER A 643 22.47 -11.97 -28.09
C SER A 643 20.97 -11.77 -28.40
N MET A 644 20.58 -10.69 -29.06
CA MET A 644 19.19 -10.36 -29.39
C MET A 644 18.99 -10.15 -30.89
N ARG A 645 19.97 -10.53 -31.71
CA ARG A 645 19.96 -10.25 -33.15
C ARG A 645 18.71 -10.85 -33.81
N ALA A 646 18.42 -12.11 -33.53
CA ALA A 646 17.35 -12.83 -34.20
C ALA A 646 15.97 -12.42 -33.68
N SER A 647 15.84 -12.22 -32.36
CA SER A 647 14.62 -11.77 -31.70
C SER A 647 14.24 -10.33 -32.06
N LEU A 648 15.21 -9.41 -32.21
CA LEU A 648 14.96 -8.05 -32.70
C LEU A 648 14.49 -8.05 -34.16
N ALA A 649 15.12 -8.87 -35.02
CA ALA A 649 14.68 -9.02 -36.40
C ALA A 649 13.26 -9.59 -36.49
N MET A 650 12.96 -10.65 -35.72
CA MET A 650 11.62 -11.25 -35.65
C MET A 650 10.56 -10.25 -35.19
N LEU A 651 10.86 -9.43 -34.18
CA LEU A 651 9.95 -8.38 -33.72
C LEU A 651 9.67 -7.35 -34.83
N GLY A 652 10.72 -6.86 -35.50
CA GLY A 652 10.60 -5.91 -36.59
C GLY A 652 9.75 -6.44 -37.74
N GLU A 653 10.00 -7.68 -38.17
CA GLU A 653 9.23 -8.35 -39.21
C GLU A 653 7.76 -8.55 -38.80
N ALA A 654 7.49 -8.93 -37.55
CA ALA A 654 6.13 -9.07 -37.05
C ALA A 654 5.37 -7.74 -37.07
N VAL A 655 5.99 -6.66 -36.62
CA VAL A 655 5.41 -5.32 -36.63
C VAL A 655 5.17 -4.84 -38.06
N LEU A 656 6.15 -5.00 -38.95
CA LEU A 656 6.04 -4.62 -40.36
C LEU A 656 4.91 -5.40 -41.05
N SER A 657 4.89 -6.72 -40.89
CA SER A 657 3.85 -7.60 -41.45
C SER A 657 2.44 -7.17 -41.01
N ILE A 658 2.26 -6.84 -39.73
CA ILE A 658 0.99 -6.34 -39.21
C ILE A 658 0.68 -4.94 -39.79
N ALA A 659 1.63 -4.02 -39.89
CA ALA A 659 1.40 -2.69 -40.47
C ALA A 659 0.93 -2.76 -41.95
N TYR A 660 1.40 -3.77 -42.69
CA TYR A 660 0.98 -4.07 -44.07
C TYR A 660 -0.35 -4.86 -44.17
N GLY A 661 -1.05 -5.09 -43.06
CA GLY A 661 -2.39 -5.66 -43.05
C GLY A 661 -2.46 -7.17 -42.78
N ASN A 662 -1.34 -7.84 -42.52
CA ASN A 662 -1.35 -9.29 -42.25
C ASN A 662 -1.91 -9.60 -40.86
N GLY A 663 -2.55 -10.77 -40.74
CA GLY A 663 -3.20 -11.23 -39.51
C GLY A 663 -4.60 -10.65 -39.30
N ARG A 664 -5.49 -11.46 -38.72
CA ARG A 664 -6.85 -11.08 -38.31
C ARG A 664 -6.98 -11.25 -36.80
N PHE A 665 -7.18 -10.14 -36.11
CA PHE A 665 -7.15 -10.10 -34.65
C PHE A 665 -8.53 -9.70 -34.11
N GLU A 666 -9.29 -10.66 -33.61
CA GLU A 666 -10.60 -10.35 -33.03
C GLU A 666 -10.44 -9.83 -31.59
N GLY A 667 -11.15 -8.75 -31.29
CA GLY A 667 -11.27 -8.23 -29.92
C GLY A 667 -12.07 -9.20 -29.06
N VAL A 668 -11.81 -9.17 -27.77
CA VAL A 668 -12.46 -10.08 -26.82
C VAL A 668 -13.34 -9.27 -25.88
N GLU A 669 -14.54 -9.79 -25.60
CA GLU A 669 -15.38 -9.26 -24.53
C GLU A 669 -14.75 -9.61 -23.18
N VAL A 670 -14.04 -8.64 -22.60
CA VAL A 670 -13.35 -8.74 -21.32
C VAL A 670 -13.91 -7.70 -20.34
N PHE A 671 -13.75 -8.01 -19.06
CA PHE A 671 -14.13 -7.27 -17.84
C PHE A 671 -14.66 -5.84 -18.05
N ALA A 672 -15.93 -5.62 -17.67
CA ALA A 672 -16.52 -4.29 -17.67
C ALA A 672 -15.75 -3.36 -16.71
N PRO A 673 -15.27 -2.19 -17.18
CA PRO A 673 -14.57 -1.22 -16.34
C PRO A 673 -15.44 -0.82 -15.15
N ARG A 674 -14.88 -0.80 -13.93
CA ARG A 674 -15.60 -0.35 -12.73
C ARG A 674 -14.89 0.84 -12.12
N THR A 675 -15.63 1.92 -11.91
CA THR A 675 -15.11 3.12 -11.28
C THR A 675 -15.20 2.95 -9.77
N TYR A 676 -14.07 3.05 -9.07
CA TYR A 676 -14.04 3.14 -7.61
C TYR A 676 -13.69 4.58 -7.25
N ALA A 677 -14.65 5.32 -6.72
CA ALA A 677 -14.45 6.74 -6.40
C ALA A 677 -14.91 7.03 -4.97
N GLY A 678 -14.51 8.17 -4.43
CA GLY A 678 -14.87 8.55 -3.07
C GLY A 678 -14.39 9.94 -2.69
N ARG A 679 -14.71 10.34 -1.46
CA ARG A 679 -14.10 11.50 -0.82
C ARG A 679 -13.33 11.10 0.43
N VAL A 680 -12.20 11.75 0.68
CA VAL A 680 -11.47 11.68 1.94
C VAL A 680 -11.93 12.84 2.82
N LEU A 681 -12.43 12.52 4.01
CA LEU A 681 -13.08 13.46 4.91
C LEU A 681 -12.40 13.42 6.29
N VAL A 682 -12.11 14.59 6.87
CA VAL A 682 -11.53 14.65 8.22
C VAL A 682 -12.63 14.48 9.26
N GLY A 683 -12.44 13.52 10.16
CA GLY A 683 -13.34 13.24 11.28
C GLY A 683 -13.16 14.21 12.45
N GLY A 684 -14.27 14.50 13.14
CA GLY A 684 -14.27 15.30 14.38
C GLY A 684 -13.76 16.72 14.20
N LEU A 685 -14.13 17.37 13.09
CA LEU A 685 -13.82 18.78 12.81
C LEU A 685 -15.10 19.62 12.88
N GLY A 686 -15.03 20.75 13.57
CA GLY A 686 -16.18 21.62 13.76
C GLY A 686 -17.27 21.00 14.64
N ARG A 687 -18.53 21.44 14.44
CA ARG A 687 -19.71 20.95 15.17
C ARG A 687 -20.45 19.83 14.43
N SER A 688 -19.97 19.39 13.27
CA SER A 688 -20.65 18.37 12.47
C SER A 688 -20.46 16.99 13.08
N ILE A 689 -21.57 16.27 13.29
CA ILE A 689 -21.54 14.87 13.74
C ILE A 689 -21.05 13.96 12.61
N VAL A 690 -21.43 14.26 11.37
CA VAL A 690 -20.99 13.53 10.17
C VAL A 690 -19.75 14.23 9.60
N PRO A 691 -18.64 13.52 9.34
CA PRO A 691 -17.47 14.09 8.69
C PRO A 691 -17.84 14.76 7.37
N ASN A 692 -17.47 16.03 7.20
CA ASN A 692 -17.87 16.83 6.04
C ASN A 692 -16.76 17.75 5.50
N TYR A 693 -15.57 17.74 6.10
CA TYR A 693 -14.43 18.52 5.63
C TYR A 693 -13.58 17.67 4.68
N PRO A 694 -13.51 18.01 3.38
CA PRO A 694 -12.68 17.29 2.44
C PRO A 694 -11.20 17.55 2.68
N LEU A 695 -10.42 16.47 2.77
CA LEU A 695 -8.97 16.55 2.82
C LEU A 695 -8.41 16.54 1.39
N ALA A 696 -7.96 17.70 0.92
CA ALA A 696 -7.16 17.80 -0.31
C ALA A 696 -5.74 17.23 -0.08
N ASP A 697 -5.08 16.83 -1.16
CA ASP A 697 -3.70 16.31 -1.13
C ASP A 697 -3.49 15.14 -0.16
N ALA A 698 -4.53 14.33 0.04
CA ALA A 698 -4.42 13.05 0.73
C ALA A 698 -3.99 11.98 -0.27
N LEU A 699 -3.01 11.15 0.11
CA LEU A 699 -2.58 10.03 -0.71
C LEU A 699 -3.51 8.83 -0.49
N VAL A 700 -4.07 8.30 -1.57
CA VAL A 700 -5.05 7.20 -1.55
C VAL A 700 -4.52 6.00 -2.33
N ALA A 701 -4.63 4.81 -1.73
CA ALA A 701 -4.49 3.52 -2.42
C ALA A 701 -5.36 2.46 -1.72
N THR A 702 -5.46 1.26 -2.29
CA THR A 702 -6.16 0.14 -1.63
C THR A 702 -5.27 -0.50 -0.57
N LYS A 703 -5.82 -0.92 0.57
CA LYS A 703 -5.05 -1.67 1.58
C LYS A 703 -4.49 -2.93 0.94
N ALA A 704 -3.18 -3.15 0.95
CA ALA A 704 -2.57 -4.44 0.63
C ALA A 704 -1.93 -5.05 1.88
N ASN A 705 -2.10 -6.36 2.05
CA ASN A 705 -1.46 -7.13 3.13
C ASN A 705 -0.16 -7.81 2.66
N HIS A 706 0.22 -7.68 1.38
CA HIS A 706 1.38 -8.34 0.76
C HIS A 706 2.01 -7.42 -0.31
N ASP A 707 3.29 -7.64 -0.63
CA ASP A 707 4.11 -7.07 -1.72
C ASP A 707 3.57 -5.82 -2.45
N ILE A 708 3.53 -4.65 -1.80
CA ILE A 708 3.24 -3.39 -2.51
C ILE A 708 4.40 -3.02 -3.45
N ASN A 709 5.63 -3.45 -3.10
CA ASN A 709 6.79 -3.33 -3.96
C ASN A 709 7.18 -4.72 -4.50
N THR A 710 7.59 -4.79 -5.75
CA THR A 710 8.14 -6.04 -6.34
C THR A 710 9.12 -5.66 -7.43
N ASN A 711 10.38 -6.11 -7.35
CA ASN A 711 11.43 -5.72 -8.29
C ASN A 711 11.49 -4.20 -8.46
N GLY A 712 11.67 -3.46 -7.36
CA GLY A 712 11.87 -2.00 -7.37
C GLY A 712 10.76 -1.16 -8.03
N ARG A 713 9.55 -1.72 -8.21
CA ARG A 713 8.35 -0.99 -8.66
C ARG A 713 7.28 -1.01 -7.58
N VAL A 714 6.49 0.06 -7.52
CA VAL A 714 5.23 0.05 -6.79
C VAL A 714 4.19 -0.67 -7.64
N ARG A 715 3.60 -1.75 -7.13
CA ARG A 715 2.53 -2.48 -7.82
C ARG A 715 1.20 -1.74 -7.78
N GLN A 716 0.87 -1.12 -6.65
CA GLN A 716 -0.39 -0.39 -6.52
C GLN A 716 -0.33 0.98 -7.16
N VAL A 717 -1.48 1.48 -7.61
CA VAL A 717 -1.60 2.87 -8.02
C VAL A 717 -1.94 3.72 -6.80
N PHE A 718 -1.15 4.76 -6.58
CA PHE A 718 -1.44 5.82 -5.62
C PHE A 718 -2.02 7.04 -6.33
N PHE A 719 -2.92 7.75 -5.66
CA PHE A 719 -3.53 8.98 -6.16
C PHE A 719 -3.56 10.05 -5.08
N TRP A 720 -3.43 11.30 -5.48
CA TRP A 720 -3.75 12.43 -4.62
C TRP A 720 -5.24 12.74 -4.72
N THR A 721 -5.85 13.13 -3.61
CA THR A 721 -7.18 13.73 -3.66
C THR A 721 -7.15 15.11 -4.28
N ASP A 722 -8.21 15.45 -5.00
CA ASP A 722 -8.39 16.77 -5.58
C ASP A 722 -8.70 17.85 -4.51
N PRO A 723 -8.84 19.13 -4.88
CA PRO A 723 -9.22 20.22 -3.98
C PRO A 723 -10.54 20.04 -3.21
N TYR A 724 -11.38 19.10 -3.65
CA TYR A 724 -12.66 18.71 -3.05
C TYR A 724 -12.57 17.40 -2.26
N GLY A 725 -11.35 16.91 -2.04
CA GLY A 725 -11.06 15.66 -1.34
C GLY A 725 -11.47 14.42 -2.12
N ARG A 726 -11.78 14.54 -3.41
CA ARG A 726 -12.24 13.43 -4.25
C ARG A 726 -11.06 12.60 -4.74
N TYR A 727 -11.26 11.30 -4.80
CA TYR A 727 -10.36 10.37 -5.50
C TYR A 727 -11.18 9.52 -6.46
N ASP A 728 -10.57 9.13 -7.57
CA ASP A 728 -11.18 8.30 -8.60
C ASP A 728 -10.15 7.30 -9.15
N PHE A 729 -10.42 6.01 -8.96
CA PHE A 729 -9.60 4.95 -9.54
C PHE A 729 -10.01 4.75 -11.00
N PRO A 730 -9.06 4.87 -11.95
CA PRO A 730 -9.30 4.56 -13.35
C PRO A 730 -9.95 3.18 -13.49
N SER A 731 -11.04 3.12 -14.24
CA SER A 731 -11.92 1.95 -14.31
C SER A 731 -11.28 0.69 -14.94
N ILE A 732 -10.07 0.83 -15.49
CA ILE A 732 -9.27 -0.22 -16.17
C ILE A 732 -7.98 -0.56 -15.38
N CYS A 733 -7.81 -0.03 -14.16
CA CYS A 733 -6.73 -0.48 -13.29
C CYS A 733 -6.81 -2.01 -13.07
N GLY A 734 -5.69 -2.70 -13.26
CA GLY A 734 -5.65 -4.14 -13.37
C GLY A 734 -6.04 -4.87 -12.09
N ARG A 735 -6.47 -6.13 -12.27
CA ARG A 735 -6.92 -7.01 -11.19
C ARG A 735 -5.84 -7.18 -10.12
N GLU A 736 -4.55 -7.22 -10.47
CA GLU A 736 -3.46 -7.43 -9.50
C GLU A 736 -3.09 -6.17 -8.69
N GLU A 737 -3.32 -4.99 -9.25
CA GLU A 737 -2.98 -3.70 -8.64
C GLU A 737 -4.07 -3.19 -7.68
N ILE A 738 -5.33 -3.59 -7.91
CA ILE A 738 -6.46 -3.34 -7.01
C ILE A 738 -6.73 -4.55 -6.08
N PHE A 739 -6.56 -5.79 -6.58
CA PHE A 739 -6.94 -7.03 -5.89
C PHE A 739 -5.83 -8.11 -6.01
N PRO A 740 -4.73 -8.01 -5.25
CA PRO A 740 -3.77 -9.10 -5.19
C PRO A 740 -4.49 -10.40 -4.79
N ALA A 741 -4.19 -11.52 -5.45
CA ALA A 741 -4.94 -12.79 -5.42
C ALA A 741 -5.32 -13.31 -4.01
N SER A 742 -4.59 -12.91 -2.96
CA SER A 742 -4.89 -13.21 -1.55
C SER A 742 -6.09 -12.44 -0.95
N GLN A 743 -6.58 -11.37 -1.61
CA GLN A 743 -7.71 -10.56 -1.13
C GLN A 743 -9.07 -11.04 -1.63
N GLU A 744 -9.10 -11.94 -2.61
CA GLU A 744 -10.34 -12.46 -3.18
C GLU A 744 -11.21 -13.19 -2.15
N SER A 745 -10.64 -13.62 -1.01
CA SER A 745 -11.32 -14.43 0.01
C SER A 745 -11.57 -13.77 1.38
N ALA A 746 -10.98 -12.61 1.72
CA ALA A 746 -10.99 -12.14 3.13
C ALA A 746 -11.42 -10.67 3.41
N LEU A 747 -11.08 -9.67 2.58
CA LEU A 747 -11.25 -8.25 2.95
C LEU A 747 -12.02 -7.38 1.94
N GLY A 748 -12.18 -7.78 0.68
CA GLY A 748 -12.80 -6.93 -0.34
C GLY A 748 -12.04 -5.61 -0.60
N TYR A 749 -12.63 -4.68 -1.35
CA TYR A 749 -12.08 -3.34 -1.58
C TYR A 749 -12.04 -2.53 -0.28
N CYS A 750 -10.86 -1.97 0.04
CA CYS A 750 -10.58 -1.28 1.29
C CYS A 750 -9.68 -0.05 1.06
N PRO A 751 -10.21 1.08 0.56
CA PRO A 751 -9.40 2.27 0.35
C PRO A 751 -8.75 2.78 1.65
N VAL A 752 -7.49 3.19 1.54
CA VAL A 752 -6.69 3.82 2.59
C VAL A 752 -6.34 5.20 2.10
N ALA A 753 -6.57 6.21 2.95
CA ALA A 753 -6.11 7.56 2.72
C ALA A 753 -5.15 7.97 3.84
N VAL A 754 -4.07 8.67 3.48
CA VAL A 754 -3.12 9.28 4.40
C VAL A 754 -2.90 10.75 4.06
N GLY A 755 -2.72 11.59 5.07
CA GLY A 755 -2.24 12.97 4.90
C GLY A 755 -0.91 13.12 5.61
N TYR A 756 0.02 13.88 5.03
CA TYR A 756 1.38 14.05 5.56
C TYR A 756 1.54 15.35 6.34
N ASP A 757 2.57 15.42 7.18
CA ASP A 757 3.10 16.67 7.68
C ASP A 757 4.12 17.33 6.74
N GLU A 758 4.45 18.56 7.12
CA GLU A 758 5.78 19.17 7.10
C GLU A 758 6.92 18.35 6.49
N GLN A 759 7.26 17.22 7.10
CA GLN A 759 8.47 16.46 6.90
C GLN A 759 8.25 15.23 6.01
N GLY A 760 7.00 14.87 5.71
CA GLY A 760 6.62 13.67 4.97
C GLY A 760 6.26 12.48 5.88
N ARG A 761 5.96 12.71 7.16
CA ARG A 761 5.44 11.69 8.09
C ARG A 761 3.92 11.64 8.00
N ILE A 762 3.36 10.44 8.11
CA ILE A 762 1.91 10.27 8.13
C ILE A 762 1.34 10.97 9.38
N ARG A 763 0.46 11.93 9.13
CA ARG A 763 -0.20 12.76 10.14
C ARG A 763 -1.69 12.43 10.26
N PHE A 764 -2.34 12.25 9.13
CA PHE A 764 -3.72 11.79 9.05
C PHE A 764 -3.77 10.40 8.43
N ILE A 765 -4.64 9.54 8.94
CA ILE A 765 -4.86 8.23 8.37
C ILE A 765 -6.31 7.79 8.53
N ARG A 766 -6.76 6.88 7.67
CA ARG A 766 -8.11 6.33 7.71
C ARG A 766 -8.49 5.80 9.11
N ASP A 767 -9.74 5.98 9.51
CA ASP A 767 -10.30 5.39 10.72
C ASP A 767 -10.94 4.02 10.42
N GLU A 768 -10.29 2.94 10.83
CA GLU A 768 -10.81 1.56 10.81
C GLU A 768 -11.66 1.23 12.04
N GLY A 769 -11.75 2.17 12.99
CA GLY A 769 -12.52 2.05 14.20
C GLY A 769 -14.03 1.95 13.97
N PRO A 770 -14.80 1.46 14.97
CA PRO A 770 -16.26 1.34 14.86
C PRO A 770 -16.96 2.66 14.55
N THR A 771 -16.42 3.78 15.04
CA THR A 771 -17.00 5.11 14.85
C THR A 771 -16.88 5.58 13.39
N GLY A 772 -15.67 5.56 12.81
CA GLY A 772 -15.46 5.91 11.41
C GLY A 772 -16.24 5.03 10.44
N GLN A 773 -16.25 3.72 10.67
CA GLN A 773 -16.92 2.74 9.80
C GLN A 773 -18.45 2.77 9.91
N LYS A 774 -19.02 3.27 11.02
CA LYS A 774 -20.45 3.57 11.13
C LYS A 774 -20.85 4.82 10.33
N ALA A 775 -19.97 5.83 10.26
CA ALA A 775 -20.25 7.06 9.52
C ALA A 775 -20.15 6.84 8.00
N TYR A 776 -19.02 6.31 7.53
CA TYR A 776 -18.83 5.89 6.15
C TYR A 776 -18.10 4.55 6.12
N ARG A 777 -18.80 3.50 5.69
CA ARG A 777 -18.21 2.17 5.57
C ARG A 777 -17.21 2.15 4.41
N SER A 778 -15.94 1.94 4.73
CA SER A 778 -14.83 1.91 3.77
C SER A 778 -14.00 0.62 3.84
N MET A 779 -14.46 -0.38 4.60
CA MET A 779 -13.84 -1.69 4.72
C MET A 779 -14.80 -2.82 4.33
N GLY A 780 -14.24 -3.93 3.82
CA GLY A 780 -15.05 -5.11 3.51
C GLY A 780 -15.94 -4.93 2.29
N LEU A 781 -15.63 -4.00 1.37
CA LEU A 781 -16.53 -3.67 0.27
C LEU A 781 -16.43 -4.75 -0.81
N HIS A 782 -17.58 -5.31 -1.21
CA HIS A 782 -17.58 -6.48 -2.09
C HIS A 782 -17.15 -6.10 -3.51
N TRP A 783 -15.99 -6.60 -3.94
CA TRP A 783 -15.34 -6.20 -5.19
C TRP A 783 -16.12 -6.56 -6.47
N LEU A 784 -16.90 -7.65 -6.45
CA LEU A 784 -17.79 -8.03 -7.57
C LEU A 784 -19.12 -7.25 -7.61
N LYS A 785 -19.44 -6.42 -6.61
CA LYS A 785 -20.63 -5.54 -6.65
C LYS A 785 -20.22 -4.16 -7.13
N ASP A 786 -21.14 -3.44 -7.76
CA ASP A 786 -20.93 -2.02 -8.01
C ASP A 786 -20.88 -1.33 -6.63
N ILE A 787 -19.70 -0.84 -6.26
CA ILE A 787 -19.45 -0.27 -4.93
C ILE A 787 -19.90 1.19 -4.88
N GLY A 788 -20.16 1.81 -6.04
CA GLY A 788 -20.48 3.23 -6.13
C GLY A 788 -19.36 4.09 -5.51
N THR A 789 -19.75 5.00 -4.61
CA THR A 789 -18.83 5.95 -3.95
C THR A 789 -18.46 5.48 -2.54
N ALA A 790 -17.17 5.27 -2.26
CA ALA A 790 -16.64 4.88 -0.96
C ALA A 790 -15.92 6.05 -0.26
N ASN A 791 -16.61 6.77 0.61
CA ASN A 791 -15.98 7.84 1.39
C ASN A 791 -15.06 7.26 2.48
N VAL A 792 -13.91 7.88 2.70
CA VAL A 792 -12.91 7.50 3.70
C VAL A 792 -12.84 8.58 4.76
N VAL A 793 -13.08 8.22 6.02
CA VAL A 793 -12.88 9.13 7.16
C VAL A 793 -11.45 9.00 7.64
N VAL A 794 -10.74 10.11 7.81
CA VAL A 794 -9.39 10.16 8.37
C VAL A 794 -9.36 10.92 9.70
N PHE A 795 -8.42 10.56 10.57
CA PHE A 795 -8.19 11.22 11.86
C PHE A 795 -6.71 11.51 12.07
N ARG A 796 -6.41 12.47 12.95
CA ARG A 796 -5.05 12.82 13.35
C ARG A 796 -4.49 11.68 14.20
N ALA A 797 -3.37 11.08 13.77
CA ALA A 797 -2.84 9.88 14.41
C ALA A 797 -1.31 9.88 14.52
N SER A 798 -0.78 9.11 15.48
CA SER A 798 0.63 8.75 15.62
C SER A 798 0.81 7.24 15.44
N PRO A 799 1.88 6.79 14.75
CA PRO A 799 2.19 5.37 14.61
C PRO A 799 2.70 4.78 15.93
N VAL A 800 2.36 3.52 16.19
CA VAL A 800 2.93 2.66 17.23
C VAL A 800 3.32 1.34 16.56
N THR A 801 4.61 1.08 16.48
CA THR A 801 5.19 -0.07 15.78
C THR A 801 5.75 -1.08 16.78
N ILE A 802 5.35 -2.35 16.59
CA ILE A 802 5.82 -3.50 17.36
C ILE A 802 6.53 -4.46 16.40
N LEU A 803 7.83 -4.66 16.61
CA LEU A 803 8.66 -5.55 15.80
C LEU A 803 8.89 -6.93 16.44
N ASP A 804 8.83 -7.03 17.77
CA ASP A 804 8.90 -8.32 18.48
C ASP A 804 7.52 -8.73 19.00
N ARG A 805 6.94 -9.76 18.39
CA ARG A 805 5.65 -10.34 18.79
C ARG A 805 5.81 -11.78 19.24
N VAL A 806 7.04 -12.26 19.40
CA VAL A 806 7.30 -13.67 19.66
C VAL A 806 6.84 -14.01 21.07
N ASN A 807 5.93 -14.97 21.18
CA ASN A 807 5.58 -15.58 22.45
C ASN A 807 6.69 -16.59 22.83
N PRO A 808 7.41 -16.37 23.94
CA PRO A 808 8.53 -17.23 24.33
C PRO A 808 8.08 -18.64 24.74
N GLN A 809 6.80 -18.86 25.05
CA GLN A 809 6.27 -20.19 25.39
C GLN A 809 6.08 -21.09 24.17
N THR A 810 5.70 -20.50 23.03
CA THR A 810 5.35 -21.26 21.81
C THR A 810 6.36 -21.08 20.69
N PHE A 811 7.26 -20.10 20.80
CA PHE A 811 8.16 -19.63 19.73
C PHE A 811 7.42 -19.20 18.46
N GLN A 812 6.13 -18.89 18.60
CA GLN A 812 5.28 -18.32 17.56
C GLN A 812 4.88 -16.91 17.96
N ASP A 813 4.52 -16.07 17.00
CA ASP A 813 3.97 -14.76 17.31
C ASP A 813 2.66 -14.88 18.11
N TYR A 814 2.38 -13.89 18.98
CA TYR A 814 1.05 -13.72 19.56
C TYR A 814 -0.01 -13.55 18.46
N ASP A 815 -1.16 -14.20 18.66
CA ASP A 815 -2.28 -14.23 17.69
C ASP A 815 -2.89 -12.85 17.47
N ALA A 816 -2.98 -12.05 18.54
CA ALA A 816 -3.46 -10.68 18.50
C ALA A 816 -2.71 -9.77 19.48
N VAL A 817 -2.59 -8.50 19.09
CA VAL A 817 -2.09 -7.42 19.93
C VAL A 817 -3.15 -6.32 19.96
N VAL A 818 -3.63 -5.99 21.16
CA VAL A 818 -4.68 -4.99 21.38
C VAL A 818 -4.08 -3.83 22.15
N LEU A 819 -4.23 -2.61 21.62
CA LEU A 819 -3.92 -1.41 22.38
C LEU A 819 -5.15 -1.03 23.21
N MET A 820 -4.94 -0.81 24.50
CA MET A 820 -5.97 -0.51 25.49
C MET A 820 -5.78 0.92 26.00
N ASN A 821 -6.85 1.70 26.11
CA ASN A 821 -6.81 3.00 26.75
C ASN A 821 -6.44 2.82 28.23
N ARG A 822 -5.41 3.55 28.70
CA ARG A 822 -4.90 3.45 30.08
C ARG A 822 -5.98 3.71 31.13
N ASP A 823 -6.72 4.80 30.96
CA ASP A 823 -7.63 5.33 31.98
C ASP A 823 -8.97 4.57 32.01
N ARG A 824 -9.43 4.08 30.85
CA ARG A 824 -10.72 3.37 30.71
C ARG A 824 -10.60 1.85 30.74
N LEU A 825 -9.39 1.31 30.53
CA LEU A 825 -9.13 -0.13 30.34
C LEU A 825 -10.02 -0.76 29.24
N THR A 826 -10.33 0.01 28.20
CA THR A 826 -11.07 -0.45 27.01
C THR A 826 -10.17 -0.43 25.77
N PRO A 827 -10.41 -1.27 24.75
CA PRO A 827 -9.68 -1.18 23.49
C PRO A 827 -9.78 0.23 22.88
N VAL A 828 -8.72 0.68 22.20
CA VAL A 828 -8.72 1.96 21.50
C VAL A 828 -9.78 1.95 20.38
N GLU A 829 -10.64 2.98 20.37
CA GLU A 829 -11.79 3.07 19.48
C GLU A 829 -11.43 3.57 18.07
N LYS A 830 -10.55 4.58 17.94
CA LYS A 830 -10.10 5.09 16.64
C LYS A 830 -8.72 4.56 16.34
N PHE A 831 -8.57 3.88 15.21
CA PHE A 831 -7.29 3.34 14.82
C PHE A 831 -7.21 3.06 13.33
N ALA A 832 -6.00 3.04 12.78
CA ALA A 832 -5.68 2.32 11.55
C ALA A 832 -4.72 1.19 11.88
N PHE A 833 -4.79 0.09 11.14
CA PHE A 833 -3.98 -1.09 11.46
C PHE A 833 -3.35 -1.70 10.22
N PHE A 834 -2.05 -1.97 10.27
CA PHE A 834 -1.32 -2.69 9.24
C PHE A 834 -0.65 -3.92 9.85
N LYS A 835 -0.91 -5.08 9.23
CA LYS A 835 -0.29 -6.36 9.55
C LYS A 835 0.42 -6.86 8.30
N GLY A 836 1.72 -7.07 8.39
CA GLY A 836 2.53 -7.59 7.31
C GLY A 836 3.82 -8.16 7.88
N ASP A 837 4.94 -7.68 7.36
CA ASP A 837 6.27 -7.97 7.89
C ASP A 837 6.54 -7.31 9.26
N ALA A 838 5.74 -6.31 9.64
CA ALA A 838 5.69 -5.67 10.96
C ALA A 838 4.24 -5.51 11.46
N PHE A 839 4.08 -5.12 12.74
CA PHE A 839 2.80 -4.68 13.29
C PHE A 839 2.86 -3.17 13.53
N CYS A 840 2.01 -2.40 12.85
CA CYS A 840 1.90 -0.97 13.06
C CYS A 840 0.43 -0.57 13.25
N ARG A 841 0.14 0.16 14.32
CA ARG A 841 -1.18 0.70 14.60
C ARG A 841 -1.07 2.21 14.76
N PHE A 842 -1.95 2.94 14.09
CA PHE A 842 -2.05 4.39 14.24
C PHE A 842 -3.18 4.69 15.20
N ILE A 843 -2.92 5.51 16.21
CA ILE A 843 -3.87 5.90 17.26
C ILE A 843 -3.76 7.39 17.56
N GLU A 844 -4.69 7.94 18.34
CA GLU A 844 -4.68 9.38 18.69
C GLU A 844 -3.38 9.78 19.44
N PRO A 845 -2.69 10.88 19.06
CA PRO A 845 -1.37 11.22 19.61
C PRO A 845 -1.34 11.48 21.12
N ASP A 846 -2.42 12.02 21.68
CA ASP A 846 -2.55 12.37 23.09
C ASP A 846 -3.07 11.21 23.97
N LEU A 847 -3.17 10.01 23.39
CA LEU A 847 -3.63 8.82 24.10
C LEU A 847 -2.50 8.14 24.86
N PHE A 848 -2.70 7.91 26.15
CA PHE A 848 -1.94 6.93 26.92
C PHE A 848 -2.55 5.54 26.74
N PHE A 849 -1.71 4.55 26.42
CA PHE A 849 -2.16 3.20 26.17
C PHE A 849 -1.34 2.13 26.90
N TYR A 850 -1.97 0.97 27.10
CA TYR A 850 -1.35 -0.30 27.45
C TYR A 850 -1.38 -1.24 26.25
N VAL A 851 -0.52 -2.26 26.27
CA VAL A 851 -0.48 -3.31 25.25
C VAL A 851 -0.94 -4.63 25.84
N ASP A 852 -1.91 -5.28 25.22
CA ASP A 852 -2.43 -6.60 25.59
C ASP A 852 -2.10 -7.61 24.49
N PHE A 853 -1.27 -8.60 24.81
CA PHE A 853 -0.87 -9.69 23.93
C PHE A 853 -1.73 -10.91 24.20
N LYS A 854 -2.47 -11.34 23.18
CA LYS A 854 -3.42 -12.45 23.28
C LYS A 854 -2.94 -13.69 22.52
N ALA A 855 -3.31 -14.85 23.03
CA ALA A 855 -3.19 -16.12 22.32
C ALA A 855 -4.54 -16.85 22.27
N GLY A 856 -4.75 -17.63 21.22
CA GLY A 856 -5.95 -18.42 20.97
C GLY A 856 -5.94 -18.97 19.54
N THR A 857 -7.12 -19.22 18.96
CA THR A 857 -7.19 -19.59 17.54
C THR A 857 -7.17 -18.33 16.67
N PRO A 858 -6.28 -18.20 15.67
CA PRO A 858 -6.24 -17.03 14.77
C PRO A 858 -7.60 -16.71 14.12
N GLU A 859 -8.39 -17.75 13.86
CA GLU A 859 -9.67 -17.70 13.15
C GLU A 859 -10.85 -17.25 14.04
N ASN A 860 -10.69 -17.26 15.37
CA ASN A 860 -11.77 -16.93 16.29
C ASN A 860 -11.31 -15.99 17.42
N PRO A 861 -11.53 -14.66 17.27
CA PRO A 861 -11.20 -13.68 18.30
C PRO A 861 -11.91 -13.90 19.64
N LEU A 862 -13.03 -14.62 19.69
CA LEU A 862 -13.80 -14.85 20.93
C LEU A 862 -13.08 -15.79 21.91
N VAL A 863 -12.15 -16.60 21.43
CA VAL A 863 -11.34 -17.50 22.28
C VAL A 863 -9.98 -16.93 22.62
N HIS A 864 -9.68 -15.69 22.19
CA HIS A 864 -8.41 -15.04 22.50
C HIS A 864 -8.36 -14.66 23.98
N GLN A 865 -7.35 -15.17 24.68
CA GLN A 865 -7.10 -14.86 26.08
C GLN A 865 -5.81 -14.04 26.20
N THR A 866 -5.80 -13.07 27.12
CA THR A 866 -4.60 -12.34 27.50
C THR A 866 -3.54 -13.29 28.04
N ARG A 867 -2.36 -13.27 27.43
CA ARG A 867 -1.19 -14.07 27.84
C ARG A 867 -0.06 -13.22 28.39
N ALA A 868 0.06 -12.00 27.91
CA ALA A 868 1.07 -11.04 28.34
C ALA A 868 0.52 -9.63 28.16
N PHE A 869 1.07 -8.66 28.89
CA PHE A 869 0.69 -7.25 28.74
C PHE A 869 1.83 -6.33 29.14
N MET A 870 1.80 -5.09 28.63
CA MET A 870 2.72 -4.01 28.97
C MET A 870 1.94 -2.82 29.51
N LEU A 871 2.28 -2.39 30.72
CA LEU A 871 1.61 -1.30 31.44
C LEU A 871 2.45 -0.01 31.53
N GLY A 872 3.67 -0.02 30.98
CA GLY A 872 4.63 1.07 31.14
C GLY A 872 5.32 1.02 32.51
N GLU A 873 6.01 2.11 32.86
CA GLU A 873 6.71 2.21 34.15
C GLU A 873 5.72 2.01 35.32
N GLN A 874 6.17 1.27 36.32
CA GLN A 874 5.33 0.86 37.45
C GLN A 874 5.50 1.84 38.61
N PRO A 875 4.41 2.37 39.19
CA PRO A 875 4.52 3.28 40.32
C PRO A 875 5.16 2.59 41.53
N ALA A 876 5.85 3.38 42.36
CA ALA A 876 6.42 2.88 43.60
C ALA A 876 5.31 2.22 44.47
N PRO A 877 5.61 1.13 45.21
CA PRO A 877 4.61 0.38 45.97
C PRO A 877 3.74 1.22 46.93
N ALA A 878 4.29 2.32 47.44
CA ALA A 878 3.62 3.24 48.39
C ALA A 878 2.61 4.20 47.73
N ALA A 879 2.59 4.31 46.40
CA ALA A 879 1.72 5.23 45.64
C ALA A 879 0.45 4.54 45.08
N VAL A 880 0.24 3.26 45.40
CA VAL A 880 -0.83 2.44 44.81
C VAL A 880 -2.14 2.60 45.60
N ASP A 881 -2.89 3.67 45.33
CA ASP A 881 -4.31 3.79 45.71
C ASP A 881 -5.25 3.26 44.59
N THR A 882 -4.66 2.81 43.46
CA THR A 882 -5.35 2.60 42.19
C THR A 882 -5.28 1.15 41.71
N GLY A 883 -6.17 0.28 42.18
CA GLY A 883 -6.44 -1.04 41.57
C GLY A 883 -5.24 -2.01 41.39
N ASP A 884 -5.52 -3.20 40.85
CA ASP A 884 -4.50 -4.23 40.63
C ASP A 884 -3.72 -4.05 39.31
N ILE A 885 -4.34 -3.41 38.30
CA ILE A 885 -3.73 -3.09 37.01
C ILE A 885 -3.42 -1.59 36.98
N ALA A 886 -2.16 -1.25 37.26
CA ALA A 886 -1.67 0.13 37.30
C ALA A 886 -0.31 0.24 36.62
N GLY A 887 -0.07 1.35 35.92
CA GLY A 887 1.18 1.72 35.26
C GLY A 887 1.04 3.08 34.60
N GLU A 888 2.15 3.74 34.28
CA GLU A 888 2.10 5.08 33.66
C GLU A 888 1.53 5.05 32.23
N GLY A 889 1.62 3.89 31.57
CA GLY A 889 1.25 3.70 30.17
C GLY A 889 2.24 4.35 29.20
N TYR A 890 1.98 4.18 27.90
CA TYR A 890 2.81 4.74 26.83
C TYR A 890 2.05 5.88 26.15
N LEU A 891 2.66 7.06 26.04
CA LEU A 891 2.09 8.16 25.26
C LEU A 891 2.32 7.92 23.77
N ALA A 892 1.25 7.85 22.99
CA ALA A 892 1.31 7.54 21.56
C ALA A 892 2.20 8.51 20.75
N ALA A 893 2.20 9.81 21.10
CA ALA A 893 3.05 10.80 20.43
C ALA A 893 4.57 10.54 20.59
N ASP A 894 4.97 9.84 21.64
CA ASP A 894 6.38 9.62 22.00
C ASP A 894 6.85 8.19 21.73
N THR A 895 5.92 7.29 21.35
CA THR A 895 6.16 5.84 21.29
C THR A 895 5.98 5.31 19.87
N GLU A 896 6.80 5.77 18.92
CA GLU A 896 6.75 5.29 17.53
C GLU A 896 7.18 3.83 17.41
N PHE A 897 8.22 3.42 18.16
CA PHE A 897 8.68 2.04 18.27
C PHE A 897 8.61 1.56 19.71
N LEU A 898 7.97 0.41 19.92
CA LEU A 898 8.05 -0.33 21.17
C LEU A 898 9.22 -1.32 21.06
N LEU A 899 10.33 -0.98 21.71
CA LEU A 899 11.52 -1.82 21.82
C LEU A 899 11.55 -2.53 23.19
N ASP A 900 12.47 -3.49 23.36
CA ASP A 900 12.65 -4.24 24.61
C ASP A 900 11.36 -4.88 25.18
N ILE A 901 10.46 -5.28 24.27
CA ILE A 901 9.14 -5.83 24.60
C ILE A 901 9.22 -6.96 25.64
N PRO A 902 10.10 -7.97 25.53
CA PRO A 902 10.19 -9.02 26.56
C PRO A 902 10.47 -8.47 27.96
N LEU A 903 11.33 -7.45 28.10
CA LEU A 903 11.65 -6.87 29.40
C LEU A 903 10.44 -6.13 29.96
N HIS A 904 9.83 -5.24 29.18
CA HIS A 904 8.66 -4.46 29.63
C HIS A 904 7.45 -5.36 29.95
N VAL A 905 7.25 -6.45 29.19
CA VAL A 905 6.24 -7.48 29.50
C VAL A 905 6.57 -8.12 30.84
N ALA A 906 7.81 -8.58 31.02
CA ALA A 906 8.21 -9.25 32.25
C ALA A 906 7.94 -8.33 33.46
N GLU A 907 8.38 -7.07 33.41
CA GLU A 907 8.21 -6.09 34.50
C GLU A 907 6.74 -5.82 34.82
N SER A 908 5.92 -5.58 33.78
CA SER A 908 4.49 -5.33 33.94
C SER A 908 3.76 -6.53 34.55
N MET A 909 4.09 -7.74 34.08
CA MET A 909 3.50 -8.96 34.61
C MET A 909 3.99 -9.27 36.02
N ALA A 910 5.27 -9.02 36.33
CA ALA A 910 5.81 -9.18 37.67
C ALA A 910 5.14 -8.25 38.67
N ALA A 911 4.87 -7.00 38.30
CA ALA A 911 4.19 -6.05 39.18
C ALA A 911 2.76 -6.50 39.53
N VAL A 912 1.95 -6.88 38.52
CA VAL A 912 0.58 -7.40 38.75
C VAL A 912 0.62 -8.72 39.52
N ASN A 913 1.46 -9.66 39.10
CA ASN A 913 1.58 -10.96 39.77
C ASN A 913 2.07 -10.80 41.22
N GLY A 914 3.01 -9.89 41.48
CA GLY A 914 3.54 -9.59 42.81
C GLY A 914 2.47 -9.03 43.74
N ARG A 915 1.64 -8.09 43.26
CA ARG A 915 0.49 -7.56 44.04
C ARG A 915 -0.51 -8.65 44.40
N ARG A 916 -0.92 -9.47 43.42
CA ARG A 916 -1.82 -10.62 43.67
C ARG A 916 -1.21 -11.65 44.60
N LEU A 917 0.06 -11.96 44.44
CA LEU A 917 0.78 -12.91 45.26
C LEU A 917 0.95 -12.41 46.70
N ALA A 918 1.18 -11.11 46.91
CA ALA A 918 1.23 -10.51 48.24
C ALA A 918 -0.09 -10.72 48.99
N VAL A 919 -1.22 -10.40 48.35
CA VAL A 919 -2.56 -10.66 48.92
C VAL A 919 -2.74 -12.15 49.23
N GLN A 920 -2.38 -13.05 48.32
CA GLN A 920 -2.51 -14.49 48.58
C GLN A 920 -1.57 -14.98 49.69
N ASN A 921 -0.38 -14.42 49.85
CA ASN A 921 0.53 -14.76 50.94
C ASN A 921 -0.04 -14.31 52.29
N ASP A 922 -0.58 -13.08 52.36
CA ASP A 922 -1.20 -12.54 53.56
C ASP A 922 -2.38 -13.41 54.04
N HIS A 923 -3.10 -14.01 53.09
CA HIS A 923 -4.22 -14.93 53.32
C HIS A 923 -3.82 -16.43 53.33
N GLN A 924 -2.53 -16.77 53.27
CA GLN A 924 -2.01 -18.15 53.23
C GLN A 924 -2.59 -19.03 52.09
N MET A 925 -2.97 -18.41 50.98
CA MET A 925 -3.54 -19.07 49.79
C MET A 925 -2.48 -19.38 48.72
N ALA A 926 -1.26 -18.87 48.85
CA ALA A 926 -0.22 -18.96 47.83
C ALA A 926 0.58 -20.29 47.88
N ASP A 927 0.54 -21.02 46.76
CA ASP A 927 1.34 -22.23 46.54
C ASP A 927 2.85 -21.95 46.39
N GLU A 928 3.69 -22.93 46.77
CA GLU A 928 5.16 -22.82 46.73
C GLU A 928 5.69 -22.64 45.30
N ARG A 929 5.14 -23.36 44.32
CA ARG A 929 5.55 -23.23 42.91
C ARG A 929 5.34 -21.81 42.39
N THR A 930 4.23 -21.18 42.77
CA THR A 930 3.91 -19.82 42.34
C THR A 930 4.91 -18.81 42.93
N ARG A 931 5.33 -19.00 44.18
CA ARG A 931 6.39 -18.20 44.82
C ARG A 931 7.74 -18.37 44.11
N ASP A 932 8.15 -19.62 43.84
CA ASP A 932 9.42 -19.93 43.18
C ASP A 932 9.49 -19.36 41.76
N PHE A 933 8.41 -19.53 40.98
CA PHE A 933 8.35 -19.01 39.62
C PHE A 933 8.38 -17.48 39.61
N HIS A 934 7.75 -16.82 40.58
CA HIS A 934 7.81 -15.37 40.70
C HIS A 934 9.24 -14.90 41.04
N GLN A 935 9.90 -15.53 42.01
CA GLN A 935 11.28 -15.20 42.38
C GLN A 935 12.26 -15.46 41.23
N LYS A 936 12.13 -16.58 40.51
CA LYS A 936 12.98 -16.88 39.36
C LYS A 936 12.77 -15.88 38.22
N GLY A 937 11.52 -15.48 37.98
CA GLY A 937 11.20 -14.40 37.03
C GLY A 937 11.88 -13.09 37.39
N LEU A 938 11.80 -12.66 38.66
CA LEU A 938 12.49 -11.45 39.15
C LEU A 938 14.02 -11.53 39.00
N MET A 939 14.63 -12.68 39.32
CA MET A 939 16.07 -12.89 39.13
C MET A 939 16.50 -12.72 37.67
N LEU A 940 15.73 -13.27 36.73
CA LEU A 940 15.99 -13.16 35.29
C LEU A 940 15.76 -11.73 34.78
N GLN A 941 14.81 -10.99 35.34
CA GLN A 941 14.62 -9.57 35.03
C GLN A 941 15.83 -8.73 35.44
N GLU A 942 16.35 -8.94 36.64
CA GLU A 942 17.54 -8.24 37.10
C GLU A 942 18.73 -8.54 36.18
N ARG A 943 18.92 -9.80 35.78
CA ARG A 943 19.93 -10.16 34.77
C ARG A 943 19.70 -9.49 33.41
N ALA A 944 18.44 -9.37 32.97
CA ALA A 944 18.11 -8.67 31.73
C ALA A 944 18.38 -7.15 31.81
N ARG A 945 18.39 -6.57 33.01
CA ARG A 945 18.77 -5.17 33.27
C ARG A 945 20.28 -4.94 33.40
N GLU A 946 21.07 -5.99 33.65
CA GLU A 946 22.52 -5.89 33.78
C GLU A 946 23.18 -5.35 32.48
N ALA A 947 23.54 -4.07 32.50
CA ALA A 947 24.12 -3.38 31.34
C ALA A 947 25.49 -3.92 30.90
N SER A 948 26.19 -4.70 31.74
CA SER A 948 27.45 -5.36 31.40
C SER A 948 27.28 -6.59 30.51
N ARG A 949 26.07 -7.15 30.42
CA ARG A 949 25.77 -8.31 29.58
C ARG A 949 25.52 -7.87 28.14
N SER A 950 25.75 -8.78 27.19
CA SER A 950 25.42 -8.53 25.80
C SER A 950 23.93 -8.24 25.64
N LYS A 951 23.53 -7.39 24.68
CA LYS A 951 22.12 -7.10 24.41
C LYS A 951 21.35 -8.38 24.08
N PHE A 952 22.00 -9.34 23.40
CA PHE A 952 21.41 -10.63 23.05
C PHE A 952 21.08 -11.47 24.28
N ASP A 953 22.03 -11.63 25.22
CA ASP A 953 21.80 -12.39 26.46
C ASP A 953 20.71 -11.75 27.31
N ARG A 954 20.67 -10.41 27.35
CA ARG A 954 19.62 -9.67 28.06
C ARG A 954 18.23 -9.94 27.48
N ILE A 955 18.11 -10.02 26.15
CA ILE A 955 16.85 -10.38 25.48
C ILE A 955 16.44 -11.82 25.81
N LEU A 956 17.39 -12.76 25.84
CA LEU A 956 17.13 -14.16 26.21
C LEU A 956 16.65 -14.26 27.67
N ASP A 957 17.36 -13.63 28.60
CA ASP A 957 17.00 -13.59 30.03
C ASP A 957 15.61 -12.96 30.21
N ALA A 958 15.30 -11.88 29.48
CA ALA A 958 13.98 -11.26 29.51
C ALA A 958 12.87 -12.20 28.97
N ARG A 959 13.12 -12.92 27.86
CA ARG A 959 12.16 -13.90 27.31
C ARG A 959 11.92 -15.07 28.27
N GLU A 960 12.95 -15.52 28.97
CA GLU A 960 12.80 -16.53 30.02
C GLU A 960 11.98 -15.99 31.19
N ALA A 961 12.22 -14.74 31.61
CA ALA A 961 11.43 -14.08 32.66
C ALA A 961 9.94 -13.97 32.28
N VAL A 962 9.63 -13.58 31.04
CA VAL A 962 8.25 -13.54 30.52
C VAL A 962 7.58 -14.90 30.64
N THR A 963 8.30 -15.99 30.31
CA THR A 963 7.76 -17.35 30.40
C THR A 963 7.29 -17.67 31.83
N TYR A 964 8.11 -17.39 32.83
CA TYR A 964 7.76 -17.63 34.24
C TYR A 964 6.56 -16.79 34.69
N HIS A 965 6.53 -15.49 34.36
CA HIS A 965 5.42 -14.63 34.76
C HIS A 965 4.12 -14.95 34.01
N ALA A 966 4.20 -15.34 32.74
CA ALA A 966 3.04 -15.74 31.94
C ALA A 966 2.44 -17.07 32.40
N LEU A 967 3.24 -18.00 32.93
CA LEU A 967 2.74 -19.23 33.55
C LEU A 967 2.07 -18.98 34.91
N ASN A 968 2.60 -18.04 35.70
CA ASN A 968 2.03 -17.71 37.02
C ASN A 968 0.74 -16.89 36.95
N HIS A 969 0.62 -16.02 35.96
CA HIS A 969 -0.50 -15.07 35.86
C HIS A 969 -1.90 -15.70 35.94
N PRO A 970 -2.24 -16.73 35.14
CA PRO A 970 -3.58 -17.35 35.21
C PRO A 970 -3.81 -18.02 36.56
N VAL A 971 -2.82 -18.73 37.11
CA VAL A 971 -2.94 -19.40 38.42
C VAL A 971 -3.28 -18.39 39.52
N LEU A 972 -2.54 -17.29 39.60
CA LEU A 972 -2.78 -16.23 40.58
C LEU A 972 -4.18 -15.59 40.43
N ARG A 973 -4.61 -15.35 39.19
CA ARG A 973 -5.92 -14.77 38.90
C ARG A 973 -7.05 -15.72 39.28
N ASP A 974 -6.93 -16.98 38.90
CA ASP A 974 -7.98 -17.98 39.05
C ASP A 974 -8.15 -18.34 40.54
N THR A 975 -7.07 -18.45 41.32
CA THR A 975 -7.15 -18.66 42.77
C THR A 975 -7.95 -17.57 43.49
N ILE A 976 -7.74 -16.28 43.14
CA ILE A 976 -8.53 -15.18 43.72
C ILE A 976 -10.00 -15.27 43.26
N THR A 977 -10.21 -15.55 41.98
CA THR A 977 -11.56 -15.62 41.40
C THR A 977 -12.36 -16.77 42.00
N GLU A 978 -11.76 -17.95 42.16
CA GLU A 978 -12.36 -19.12 42.80
C GLU A 978 -12.70 -18.85 44.26
N ALA A 979 -11.83 -18.14 45.01
CA ALA A 979 -12.11 -17.74 46.37
C ALA A 979 -13.33 -16.80 46.47
N VAL A 980 -13.42 -15.80 45.57
CA VAL A 980 -14.58 -14.88 45.50
C VAL A 980 -15.86 -15.62 45.11
N ILE A 981 -15.80 -16.53 44.12
CA ILE A 981 -16.97 -17.31 43.70
C ILE A 981 -17.42 -18.25 44.84
N SER A 982 -16.48 -18.86 45.55
CA SER A 982 -16.75 -19.75 46.69
C SER A 982 -17.51 -19.01 47.80
N ILE A 983 -17.05 -17.81 48.21
CA ILE A 983 -17.75 -17.04 49.25
C ILE A 983 -19.14 -16.59 48.81
N LEU A 984 -19.34 -16.20 47.55
CA LEU A 984 -20.67 -15.87 47.00
C LEU A 984 -21.59 -17.11 47.04
N TRP A 985 -21.06 -18.29 46.74
CA TRP A 985 -21.79 -19.55 46.88
C TRP A 985 -22.16 -19.86 48.32
N TYR A 986 -21.25 -19.69 49.27
CA TYR A 986 -21.54 -19.88 50.69
C TYR A 986 -22.60 -18.90 51.21
N LEU A 987 -22.55 -17.64 50.78
CA LEU A 987 -23.58 -16.64 51.08
C LEU A 987 -24.94 -17.05 50.53
N CYS A 988 -24.99 -17.61 49.31
CA CYS A 988 -26.22 -18.12 48.72
C CYS A 988 -26.79 -19.32 49.51
N LEU A 989 -25.92 -20.22 50.01
CA LEU A 989 -26.33 -21.37 50.86
C LEU A 989 -26.73 -20.95 52.27
N LEU A 990 -26.23 -19.81 52.76
CA LEU A 990 -26.59 -19.28 54.07
C LEU A 990 -28.07 -18.89 54.15
N VAL A 991 -28.66 -18.41 53.05
CA VAL A 991 -30.07 -17.98 53.00
C VAL A 991 -31.03 -19.14 53.34
N PRO A 992 -31.06 -20.28 52.63
CA PRO A 992 -31.91 -21.40 53.02
C PRO A 992 -31.50 -22.00 54.37
N PHE A 993 -30.19 -22.03 54.70
CA PHE A 993 -29.74 -22.50 56.02
C PHE A 993 -30.37 -21.69 57.15
N THR A 994 -30.31 -20.36 57.10
CA THR A 994 -30.86 -19.48 58.15
C THR A 994 -32.37 -19.68 58.31
N PHE A 995 -33.09 -19.90 57.20
CA PHE A 995 -34.51 -20.23 57.22
C PHE A 995 -34.79 -21.57 57.90
N PHE A 996 -34.11 -22.64 57.50
CA PHE A 996 -34.32 -23.97 58.09
C PHE A 996 -33.84 -24.04 59.54
N PHE A 997 -32.76 -23.35 59.88
CA PHE A 997 -32.19 -23.33 61.22
C PHE A 997 -33.09 -22.58 62.21
N GLU A 998 -33.73 -21.48 61.79
CA GLU A 998 -34.78 -20.82 62.58
C GLU A 998 -35.95 -21.76 62.85
N LYS A 999 -36.43 -22.47 61.82
CA LYS A 999 -37.53 -23.44 61.94
C LYS A 999 -37.18 -24.62 62.83
N LEU A 1000 -35.91 -25.04 62.84
CA LEU A 1000 -35.44 -26.16 63.66
C LEU A 1000 -35.31 -25.80 65.14
N LEU A 1001 -34.75 -24.62 65.47
CA LEU A 1001 -34.44 -24.25 66.86
C LEU A 1001 -35.56 -23.50 67.57
N PHE A 1002 -36.27 -22.61 66.87
CA PHE A 1002 -37.21 -21.67 67.51
C PHE A 1002 -38.64 -21.86 67.04
N ALA A 1003 -38.84 -22.19 65.77
CA ALA A 1003 -40.15 -22.37 65.14
C ALA A 1003 -41.12 -21.21 65.43
N PHE A 1004 -40.67 -19.95 65.31
CA PHE A 1004 -41.50 -18.81 65.68
C PHE A 1004 -42.74 -18.70 64.78
N PRO A 1005 -43.94 -18.45 65.31
CA PRO A 1005 -45.15 -18.28 64.50
C PRO A 1005 -45.32 -16.85 63.94
N ASP A 1006 -44.69 -15.84 64.56
CA ASP A 1006 -44.76 -14.44 64.15
C ASP A 1006 -43.67 -14.11 63.12
N VAL A 1007 -44.09 -13.61 61.95
CA VAL A 1007 -43.22 -13.23 60.84
C VAL A 1007 -42.17 -12.20 61.26
N ARG A 1008 -42.48 -11.25 62.15
CA ARG A 1008 -41.49 -10.24 62.60
C ARG A 1008 -40.35 -10.88 63.38
N LYS A 1009 -40.68 -11.87 64.21
CA LYS A 1009 -39.69 -12.64 65.00
C LYS A 1009 -38.86 -13.57 64.11
N GLN A 1010 -39.48 -14.17 63.08
CA GLN A 1010 -38.76 -14.96 62.08
C GLN A 1010 -37.74 -14.11 61.33
N ILE A 1011 -38.12 -12.93 60.83
CA ILE A 1011 -37.20 -12.04 60.11
C ILE A 1011 -36.04 -11.61 61.00
N ALA A 1012 -36.31 -11.22 62.26
CA ALA A 1012 -35.27 -10.85 63.21
C ALA A 1012 -34.33 -12.04 63.53
N ALA A 1013 -34.89 -13.24 63.73
CA ALA A 1013 -34.12 -14.45 63.96
C ALA A 1013 -33.25 -14.82 62.73
N HIS A 1014 -33.79 -14.76 61.51
CA HIS A 1014 -33.02 -14.98 60.29
C HIS A 1014 -31.87 -13.98 60.17
N ALA A 1015 -32.10 -12.69 60.45
CA ALA A 1015 -31.06 -11.67 60.39
C ALA A 1015 -29.94 -11.93 61.42
N VAL A 1016 -30.29 -12.30 62.66
CA VAL A 1016 -29.30 -12.62 63.71
C VAL A 1016 -28.52 -13.89 63.37
N ILE A 1017 -29.21 -14.97 62.97
CA ILE A 1017 -28.56 -16.22 62.56
C ILE A 1017 -27.64 -15.95 61.36
N PHE A 1018 -28.09 -15.19 60.37
CA PHE A 1018 -27.31 -14.82 59.20
C PHE A 1018 -26.04 -14.06 59.61
N VAL A 1019 -26.16 -13.01 60.43
CA VAL A 1019 -25.00 -12.21 60.88
C VAL A 1019 -24.03 -13.05 61.70
N LEU A 1020 -24.52 -13.92 62.59
CA LEU A 1020 -23.67 -14.80 63.40
C LEU A 1020 -22.96 -15.85 62.54
N SER A 1021 -23.68 -16.53 61.65
CA SER A 1021 -23.09 -17.51 60.75
C SER A 1021 -22.14 -16.86 59.74
N PHE A 1022 -22.44 -15.65 59.27
CA PHE A 1022 -21.54 -14.88 58.42
C PHE A 1022 -20.28 -14.45 59.17
N ALA A 1023 -20.40 -13.96 60.41
CA ALA A 1023 -19.24 -13.62 61.24
C ALA A 1023 -18.36 -14.85 61.52
N LEU A 1024 -18.99 -16.01 61.75
CA LEU A 1024 -18.26 -17.28 61.92
C LEU A 1024 -17.55 -17.70 60.62
N LEU A 1025 -18.22 -17.59 59.47
CA LEU A 1025 -17.59 -17.83 58.16
C LEU A 1025 -16.43 -16.88 57.90
N LYS A 1026 -16.56 -15.59 58.23
CA LYS A 1026 -15.47 -14.62 58.11
C LYS A 1026 -14.24 -14.97 58.97
N LEU A 1027 -14.45 -15.64 60.11
CA LEU A 1027 -13.37 -16.07 60.99
C LEU A 1027 -12.72 -17.40 60.56
N LEU A 1028 -13.50 -18.29 59.93
CA LEU A 1028 -13.07 -19.65 59.57
C LEU A 1028 -12.62 -19.77 58.10
N HIS A 1029 -13.13 -18.92 57.22
CA HIS A 1029 -12.81 -18.95 55.81
C HIS A 1029 -11.53 -18.13 55.53
N PRO A 1030 -10.56 -18.66 54.74
CA PRO A 1030 -9.30 -17.97 54.47
C PRO A 1030 -9.43 -16.67 53.64
N ALA A 1031 -10.52 -16.59 52.85
CA ALA A 1031 -10.80 -15.48 51.92
C ALA A 1031 -11.60 -14.33 52.53
#